data_AF-A0A8H6NWF9-F1
#
_entry.id   AF-A0A8H6NWF9-F1
#
_cell.length_a   1.000
_cell.length_b   1.000
_cell.length_c   1.000
_cell.angle_alpha   90.00
_cell.angle_beta   90.00
_cell.angle_gamma   90.00
#
_symmetry.space_group_name_H-M   'P 1'
#
loop_
_entity.id
_entity.type
_entity.pdbx_description
1 polymer ?
#
loop_
_entity_poly.entity_id
_entity_poly.type
_entity_poly.pdbx_seq_one_letter_code
_entity_poly.pdbx_strand_id
1 'polypeptide(L)'
;MARWLLSFAAGSALAAASGLPLKLETRSAVTSRVSNVHLSVREPVEGPVTFTYGSCRGVSLDDAHHTIVESEVKDSERLVWVLPEDAETDGCISAWNSSGSLVGRSEPQTLHHSWKRRAQKRSITMSNETGFDTLGAWFEGVNLLKDKEPSTVDVDAAKSKQVAIIGAGMSGLMSYLVLSQAGLTNISIIEAGQRLGGRVHTEYLSGGPFDYSYQEMGPMRFPEHYVDPKTNVTYNISDHQLVFQLAAEMNELNKHDKNLSVDFIPWIQSNSNGLSYKNGIKLPNGLPPTLSQISANSSLAVPSILDAETNALSDELDKYLPGSDFSVAMAQNMYKAHGEWVRNGLNGLGGDVWSEYAFMVNYLKGSLNSTDALGEYSATSFWDTLYEGMYFQAATYRTIDGGLSRLPLSFHPLVDDVTTMNRKIERVQFDAESSRVNLQWRDDFKEQTFQNASYDYALVAVPFSIVRKWRLPSLPMTISNAIKELPYTSACKVALEFSERFWEHYANPIVGGCSTTSDIPGIGSTCYPSYNINGTGPATMLASYISGDWGHRWASVSEEEHVQYVLDAMVEIHGEDTRALYTGKYNRRCWVLDPLQSGSWVSPVAGQHQLYIPEYFKTYDNMIFIGEHTSYTHAWISSALESGVRGSVQLLLELGLVDEAKAAVNKWMARWIDIVSQAVLSDHAVLCRS
;
A
#
# COMPACT_ATOMS: atom_id res chain seq x y z
N MET A 1 -7.37 16.20 68.72
CA MET A 1 -6.10 15.45 68.76
C MET A 1 -6.30 14.01 68.25
N ALA A 2 -6.72 13.83 66.98
CA ALA A 2 -7.00 12.49 66.43
C ALA A 2 -6.82 12.47 64.90
N ARG A 3 -5.76 13.13 64.38
CA ARG A 3 -5.41 13.13 62.95
C ARG A 3 -3.91 12.99 62.66
N TRP A 4 -3.11 12.61 63.66
CA TRP A 4 -1.65 12.52 63.55
C TRP A 4 -1.09 11.13 63.89
N LEU A 5 -1.92 10.07 63.88
CA LEU A 5 -1.48 8.69 64.19
C LEU A 5 -1.71 7.67 63.06
N LEU A 6 -2.18 8.09 61.88
CA LEU A 6 -2.37 7.16 60.74
C LEU A 6 -1.23 7.19 59.71
N SER A 7 -0.25 8.09 59.85
CA SER A 7 0.85 8.23 58.87
C SER A 7 2.10 7.40 59.18
N PHE A 8 2.11 6.61 60.26
CA PHE A 8 3.28 5.78 60.64
C PHE A 8 3.14 4.28 60.33
N ALA A 9 1.97 3.82 59.86
CA ALA A 9 1.74 2.40 59.55
C ALA A 9 1.74 2.06 58.04
N ALA A 10 1.61 3.05 57.16
CA ALA A 10 1.70 2.85 55.70
C ALA A 10 3.15 2.83 55.19
N GLY A 11 4.10 3.44 55.93
CA GLY A 11 5.50 3.55 55.51
C GLY A 11 6.32 2.26 55.64
N SER A 12 5.88 1.28 56.43
CA SER A 12 6.66 0.05 56.68
C SER A 12 6.46 -1.05 55.63
N ALA A 13 5.35 -1.06 54.88
CA ALA A 13 5.12 -2.03 53.81
C ALA A 13 5.77 -1.59 52.47
N LEU A 14 5.68 -0.30 52.14
CA LEU A 14 6.31 0.31 50.96
C LEU A 14 7.85 0.24 51.00
N ALA A 15 8.46 0.29 52.18
CA ALA A 15 9.90 0.17 52.34
C ALA A 15 10.45 -1.25 52.08
N ALA A 16 9.60 -2.29 52.10
CA ALA A 16 10.02 -3.68 51.89
C ALA A 16 10.01 -4.12 50.41
N ALA A 17 9.25 -3.44 49.54
CA ALA A 17 9.13 -3.82 48.12
C ALA A 17 10.27 -3.29 47.23
N SER A 18 10.98 -2.24 47.65
CA SER A 18 12.00 -1.59 46.82
C SER A 18 13.32 -2.36 46.71
N GLY A 19 13.57 -3.34 47.59
CA GLY A 19 14.83 -4.11 47.65
C GLY A 19 14.76 -5.56 47.19
N LEU A 20 13.64 -6.02 46.61
CA LEU A 20 13.45 -7.42 46.22
C LEU A 20 13.95 -7.69 44.78
N PRO A 21 14.43 -8.93 44.48
CA PRO A 21 14.93 -9.33 43.16
C PRO A 21 13.97 -9.10 42.00
N LEU A 22 12.66 -9.23 42.24
CA LEU A 22 11.62 -9.07 41.22
C LEU A 22 10.74 -7.86 41.52
N LYS A 23 10.57 -7.00 40.52
CA LYS A 23 9.57 -5.92 40.55
C LYS A 23 8.27 -6.43 39.92
N LEU A 24 7.16 -6.30 40.65
CA LEU A 24 5.83 -6.67 40.20
C LEU A 24 4.95 -5.43 40.13
N GLU A 25 4.28 -5.20 39.00
CA GLU A 25 3.38 -4.07 38.85
C GLU A 25 2.16 -4.41 37.99
N THR A 26 1.01 -3.89 38.41
CA THR A 26 -0.17 -3.76 37.57
C THR A 26 -0.20 -2.31 37.09
N ARG A 27 -0.06 -2.10 35.77
CA ARG A 27 0.09 -0.74 35.20
C ARG A 27 -1.22 0.06 35.17
N SER A 28 -2.33 -0.57 35.58
CA SER A 28 -3.67 -0.01 35.59
C SER A 28 -4.50 -0.64 36.71
N ALA A 29 -5.53 0.05 37.19
CA ALA A 29 -6.46 -0.48 38.18
C ALA A 29 -7.16 -1.77 37.69
N VAL A 30 -7.38 -2.73 38.58
CA VAL A 30 -7.98 -4.03 38.25
C VAL A 30 -9.50 -3.89 38.15
N THR A 31 -9.95 -3.51 36.95
CA THR A 31 -11.36 -3.23 36.65
C THR A 31 -12.12 -4.43 36.05
N SER A 32 -11.44 -5.56 35.83
CA SER A 32 -11.98 -6.79 35.23
C SER A 32 -11.56 -8.03 36.03
N ARG A 33 -12.15 -9.20 35.74
CA ARG A 33 -11.75 -10.49 36.34
C ARG A 33 -10.38 -10.99 35.93
N VAL A 34 -9.75 -10.37 34.94
CA VAL A 34 -8.42 -10.75 34.50
C VAL A 34 -7.54 -9.49 34.52
N SER A 35 -6.36 -9.60 35.12
CA SER A 35 -5.39 -8.52 35.22
C SER A 35 -4.02 -9.01 34.77
N ASN A 36 -3.23 -8.13 34.15
CA ASN A 36 -1.87 -8.46 33.78
C ASN A 36 -0.89 -7.97 34.85
N VAL A 37 0.03 -8.84 35.24
CA VAL A 37 1.13 -8.52 36.15
C VAL A 37 2.40 -8.43 35.32
N HIS A 38 2.99 -7.24 35.28
CA HIS A 38 4.27 -7.01 34.62
C HIS A 38 5.40 -7.37 35.59
N LEU A 39 6.33 -8.17 35.09
CA LEU A 39 7.52 -8.59 35.80
C LEU A 39 8.75 -7.84 35.27
N SER A 40 9.60 -7.36 36.17
CA SER A 40 10.94 -6.90 35.79
C SER A 40 11.96 -7.51 36.74
N VAL A 41 12.95 -8.18 36.18
CA VAL A 41 14.03 -8.83 36.92
C VAL A 41 15.07 -7.77 37.27
N ARG A 42 15.34 -7.57 38.56
CA ARG A 42 16.43 -6.72 39.05
C ARG A 42 17.64 -7.55 39.39
N GLU A 43 17.42 -8.72 39.98
CA GLU A 43 18.44 -9.72 40.28
C GLU A 43 17.94 -11.10 39.84
N PRO A 44 18.80 -11.98 39.28
CA PRO A 44 18.40 -13.31 38.85
C PRO A 44 17.83 -14.14 40.01
N VAL A 45 16.74 -14.87 39.75
CA VAL A 45 16.13 -15.81 40.70
C VAL A 45 16.21 -17.22 40.09
N GLU A 46 16.86 -18.15 40.78
CA GLU A 46 17.03 -19.53 40.31
C GLU A 46 15.81 -20.41 40.63
N GLY A 47 15.37 -21.17 39.64
CA GLY A 47 14.29 -22.15 39.76
C GLY A 47 12.87 -21.56 39.58
N PRO A 48 11.84 -22.39 39.74
CA PRO A 48 10.45 -21.96 39.59
C PRO A 48 10.06 -20.98 40.70
N VAL A 49 9.27 -19.98 40.32
CA VAL A 49 8.73 -18.95 41.21
C VAL A 49 7.21 -19.10 41.25
N THR A 50 6.68 -19.15 42.46
CA THR A 50 5.22 -19.16 42.70
C THR A 50 4.74 -17.73 42.89
N PHE A 51 3.75 -17.30 42.12
CA PHE A 51 3.11 -16.00 42.24
C PHE A 51 1.75 -16.15 42.92
N THR A 52 1.47 -15.33 43.93
CA THR A 52 0.24 -15.40 44.72
C THR A 52 -0.40 -14.03 44.90
N TYR A 53 -1.69 -14.00 45.21
CA TYR A 53 -2.38 -12.80 45.69
C TYR A 53 -2.91 -13.02 47.10
N GLY A 54 -2.76 -12.02 47.97
CA GLY A 54 -3.22 -12.09 49.35
C GLY A 54 -2.84 -10.84 50.14
N SER A 55 -2.76 -10.96 51.47
CA SER A 55 -2.37 -9.84 52.33
C SER A 55 -1.00 -9.27 51.96
N CYS A 56 -0.90 -7.94 51.84
CA CYS A 56 0.39 -7.25 51.65
C CYS A 56 1.37 -7.45 52.83
N ARG A 57 0.88 -7.99 53.95
CA ARG A 57 1.68 -8.35 55.13
C ARG A 57 1.97 -9.84 55.24
N GLY A 58 1.50 -10.66 54.28
CA GLY A 58 1.80 -12.08 54.25
C GLY A 58 3.32 -12.32 54.22
N VAL A 59 3.78 -13.28 54.99
CA VAL A 59 5.21 -13.64 55.13
C VAL A 59 5.49 -15.06 54.66
N SER A 60 4.45 -15.82 54.33
CA SER A 60 4.53 -17.17 53.78
C SER A 60 3.51 -17.39 52.66
N LEU A 61 3.70 -18.47 51.89
CA LEU A 61 2.76 -18.92 50.87
C LEU A 61 1.37 -19.23 51.44
N ASP A 62 1.29 -19.69 52.69
CA ASP A 62 0.02 -20.03 53.36
C ASP A 62 -0.84 -18.79 53.67
N ASP A 63 -0.24 -17.59 53.66
CA ASP A 63 -0.96 -16.32 53.83
C ASP A 63 -1.63 -15.83 52.53
N ALA A 64 -1.45 -16.56 51.44
CA ALA A 64 -2.07 -16.23 50.16
C ALA A 64 -3.58 -16.55 50.19
N HIS A 65 -4.37 -15.66 49.60
CA HIS A 65 -5.76 -15.98 49.27
C HIS A 65 -5.81 -17.03 48.16
N HIS A 66 -4.97 -16.88 47.13
CA HIS A 66 -4.88 -17.85 46.04
C HIS A 66 -3.55 -17.72 45.29
N THR A 67 -3.20 -18.80 44.59
CA THR A 67 -2.06 -18.83 43.67
C THR A 67 -2.50 -18.29 42.31
N ILE A 68 -1.66 -17.44 41.72
CA ILE A 68 -1.83 -16.90 40.37
C ILE A 68 -1.28 -17.89 39.36
N VAL A 69 0.01 -18.22 39.47
CA VAL A 69 0.73 -19.14 38.58
C VAL A 69 2.06 -19.55 39.22
N GLU A 70 2.61 -20.68 38.79
CA GLU A 70 3.99 -21.10 39.07
C GLU A 70 4.74 -21.20 37.74
N SER A 71 5.87 -20.49 37.60
CA SER A 71 6.65 -20.45 36.36
C SER A 71 8.12 -20.18 36.64
N GLU A 72 9.01 -20.59 35.73
CA GLU A 72 10.36 -20.05 35.67
C GLU A 72 10.31 -18.58 35.24
N VAL A 73 11.21 -17.75 35.78
CA VAL A 73 11.26 -16.31 35.51
C VAL A 73 12.26 -16.02 34.38
N LYS A 74 11.79 -15.38 33.31
CA LYS A 74 12.64 -14.85 32.23
C LYS A 74 12.56 -13.33 32.17
N ASP A 75 13.59 -12.70 31.58
CA ASP A 75 13.58 -11.26 31.33
C ASP A 75 12.42 -10.90 30.39
N SER A 76 11.58 -9.94 30.81
CA SER A 76 10.43 -9.39 30.04
C SER A 76 9.14 -10.22 30.01
N GLU A 77 8.82 -10.97 31.06
CA GLU A 77 7.56 -11.74 31.14
C GLU A 77 6.34 -10.93 31.62
N ARG A 78 5.16 -11.33 31.13
CA ARG A 78 3.84 -10.84 31.56
C ARG A 78 3.03 -12.02 32.08
N LEU A 79 2.51 -11.91 33.30
CA LEU A 79 1.66 -12.95 33.90
C LEU A 79 0.20 -12.56 33.82
N VAL A 80 -0.66 -13.56 33.61
CA VAL A 80 -2.11 -13.38 33.61
C VAL A 80 -2.66 -13.79 34.97
N TRP A 81 -3.29 -12.84 35.65
CA TRP A 81 -3.96 -13.06 36.92
C TRP A 81 -5.48 -13.11 36.73
N VAL A 82 -6.06 -14.28 36.96
CA VAL A 82 -7.52 -14.47 37.00
C VAL A 82 -8.01 -14.30 38.44
N LEU A 83 -8.85 -13.30 38.67
CA LEU A 83 -9.35 -12.94 39.99
C LEU A 83 -10.58 -13.78 40.39
N PRO A 84 -10.51 -14.50 41.52
CA PRO A 84 -11.67 -15.11 42.16
C PRO A 84 -12.74 -14.07 42.54
N GLU A 85 -13.99 -14.53 42.65
CA GLU A 85 -15.13 -13.68 43.01
C GLU A 85 -15.04 -13.06 44.41
N ASP A 86 -14.39 -13.77 45.31
CA ASP A 86 -14.21 -13.49 46.72
C ASP A 86 -12.90 -12.76 47.06
N ALA A 87 -12.07 -12.45 46.07
CA ALA A 87 -10.80 -11.77 46.29
C ALA A 87 -10.99 -10.36 46.88
N GLU A 88 -10.40 -10.07 48.03
CA GLU A 88 -10.55 -8.75 48.68
C GLU A 88 -9.68 -7.65 48.03
N THR A 89 -10.15 -6.40 48.06
CA THR A 89 -9.36 -5.22 47.67
C THR A 89 -8.23 -4.96 48.67
N ASP A 90 -7.21 -4.23 48.24
CA ASP A 90 -6.04 -3.82 49.03
C ASP A 90 -5.05 -4.95 49.38
N GLY A 91 -5.15 -6.10 48.70
CA GLY A 91 -4.15 -7.17 48.73
C GLY A 91 -2.97 -6.89 47.78
N CYS A 92 -1.88 -7.64 47.91
CA CYS A 92 -0.69 -7.52 47.06
C CYS A 92 -0.43 -8.82 46.31
N ILE A 93 0.20 -8.68 45.15
CA ILE A 93 0.79 -9.79 44.42
C ILE A 93 2.18 -10.06 45.01
N SER A 94 2.48 -11.31 45.34
CA SER A 94 3.77 -11.74 45.91
C SER A 94 4.39 -12.83 45.05
N ALA A 95 5.71 -12.82 44.92
CA ALA A 95 6.49 -13.85 44.25
C ALA A 95 7.38 -14.57 45.27
N TRP A 96 7.40 -15.90 45.23
CA TRP A 96 8.08 -16.76 46.18
C TRP A 96 8.99 -17.73 45.45
N ASN A 97 10.24 -17.87 45.90
CA ASN A 97 11.15 -18.86 45.34
C ASN A 97 10.80 -20.28 45.82
N SER A 98 11.52 -21.28 45.31
CA SER A 98 11.35 -22.70 45.67
C SER A 98 11.51 -23.01 47.16
N SER A 99 12.21 -22.17 47.94
CA SER A 99 12.32 -22.29 49.39
C SER A 99 11.22 -21.56 50.16
N GLY A 100 10.21 -21.01 49.49
CA GLY A 100 9.11 -20.27 50.08
C GLY A 100 9.48 -18.87 50.59
N SER A 101 10.63 -18.33 50.16
CA SER A 101 11.09 -16.99 50.53
C SER A 101 10.57 -15.94 49.54
N LEU A 102 10.16 -14.78 50.06
CA LEU A 102 9.64 -13.67 49.26
C LEU A 102 10.74 -13.06 48.38
N VAL A 103 10.54 -13.08 47.06
CA VAL A 103 11.47 -12.54 46.05
C VAL A 103 10.89 -11.39 45.22
N GLY A 104 9.61 -11.06 45.39
CA GLY A 104 8.98 -9.89 44.78
C GLY A 104 7.63 -9.56 45.41
N ARG A 105 7.26 -8.28 45.44
CA ARG A 105 5.94 -7.83 45.92
C ARG A 105 5.47 -6.58 45.16
N SER A 106 4.20 -6.55 44.79
CA SER A 106 3.56 -5.37 44.18
C SER A 106 3.09 -4.37 45.22
N GLU A 107 2.69 -3.19 44.75
CA GLU A 107 1.82 -2.30 45.53
C GLU A 107 0.44 -2.94 45.79
N PRO A 108 -0.32 -2.47 46.80
CA PRO A 108 -1.69 -2.90 47.05
C PRO A 108 -2.59 -2.71 45.82
N GLN A 109 -3.45 -3.69 45.55
CA GLN A 109 -4.30 -3.75 44.38
C GLN A 109 -5.72 -3.32 44.73
N THR A 110 -6.20 -2.27 44.08
CA THR A 110 -7.61 -1.87 44.19
C THR A 110 -8.45 -2.67 43.20
N LEU A 111 -9.41 -3.45 43.71
CA LEU A 111 -10.28 -4.33 42.93
C LEU A 111 -11.70 -3.75 42.76
N HIS A 112 -12.28 -3.89 41.58
CA HIS A 112 -13.68 -3.48 41.32
C HIS A 112 -14.60 -4.69 41.13
N HIS A 113 -15.56 -4.90 42.05
CA HIS A 113 -16.44 -6.08 42.06
C HIS A 113 -17.71 -5.98 41.17
N SER A 114 -17.94 -4.88 40.46
CA SER A 114 -19.16 -4.66 39.67
C SER A 114 -19.02 -5.11 38.20
N TRP A 115 -18.76 -6.39 37.96
CA TRP A 115 -18.62 -6.91 36.60
C TRP A 115 -19.98 -7.27 35.96
N LYS A 116 -20.43 -6.47 34.99
CA LYS A 116 -21.41 -6.95 34.01
C LYS A 116 -20.69 -7.82 32.98
N ARG A 117 -21.21 -9.00 32.66
CA ARG A 117 -20.77 -9.81 31.51
C ARG A 117 -21.02 -9.02 30.22
N ARG A 118 -20.05 -8.22 29.80
CA ARG A 118 -19.97 -7.62 28.48
C ARG A 118 -18.73 -8.23 27.85
N ALA A 119 -18.90 -9.05 26.82
CA ALA A 119 -17.83 -9.34 25.88
C ALA A 119 -17.45 -7.99 25.25
N GLN A 120 -16.47 -7.31 25.82
CA GLN A 120 -15.98 -6.04 25.32
C GLN A 120 -14.98 -6.36 24.21
N LYS A 121 -15.16 -5.70 23.06
CA LYS A 121 -14.53 -5.99 21.76
C LYS A 121 -13.04 -6.34 21.88
N ARG A 122 -12.67 -7.54 21.43
CA ARG A 122 -11.27 -7.95 21.19
C ARG A 122 -10.64 -7.18 20.03
N SER A 123 -11.47 -6.69 19.11
CA SER A 123 -11.05 -5.98 17.92
C SER A 123 -11.09 -4.46 18.05
N ILE A 124 -10.09 -3.80 17.47
CA ILE A 124 -10.09 -2.35 17.25
C ILE A 124 -10.53 -2.08 15.81
N THR A 125 -11.74 -1.56 15.66
CA THR A 125 -12.24 -1.10 14.36
C THR A 125 -11.40 0.09 13.89
N MET A 126 -11.00 0.12 12.61
CA MET A 126 -10.31 1.28 12.01
C MET A 126 -11.34 2.23 11.39
N SER A 127 -11.82 3.19 12.16
CA SER A 127 -12.77 4.19 11.68
C SER A 127 -12.53 5.57 12.28
N ASN A 128 -13.15 6.60 11.70
CA ASN A 128 -13.07 7.98 12.21
C ASN A 128 -13.54 8.05 13.68
N GLU A 129 -14.56 7.29 14.08
CA GLU A 129 -15.05 7.25 15.47
C GLU A 129 -14.02 6.70 16.46
N THR A 130 -13.10 5.87 15.97
CA THR A 130 -12.02 5.26 16.75
C THR A 130 -10.69 6.02 16.65
N GLY A 131 -10.64 7.11 15.89
CA GLY A 131 -9.47 7.99 15.74
C GLY A 131 -8.60 7.71 14.51
N PHE A 132 -9.07 6.89 13.56
CA PHE A 132 -8.36 6.63 12.30
C PHE A 132 -8.95 7.53 11.20
N ASP A 133 -8.14 8.41 10.61
CA ASP A 133 -8.56 9.15 9.42
C ASP A 133 -8.57 8.25 8.20
N THR A 134 -9.70 7.60 7.92
CA THR A 134 -9.87 6.66 6.80
C THR A 134 -9.69 7.32 5.44
N LEU A 135 -9.95 8.62 5.31
CA LEU A 135 -9.75 9.38 4.07
C LEU A 135 -8.37 10.05 4.03
N GLY A 136 -7.55 9.89 5.06
CA GLY A 136 -6.27 10.55 5.17
C GLY A 136 -5.19 9.66 5.77
N ALA A 137 -4.36 10.24 6.63
CA ALA A 137 -3.23 9.58 7.26
C ALA A 137 -3.67 8.58 8.36
N TRP A 138 -4.36 7.50 7.98
CA TRP A 138 -4.93 6.51 8.89
C TRP A 138 -3.93 5.93 9.91
N PHE A 139 -2.67 5.84 9.53
CA PHE A 139 -1.59 5.29 10.35
C PHE A 139 -1.28 6.16 11.58
N GLU A 140 -1.60 7.46 11.56
CA GLU A 140 -1.51 8.31 12.75
C GLU A 140 -2.44 7.79 13.86
N GLY A 141 -3.61 7.25 13.49
CA GLY A 141 -4.54 6.62 14.43
C GLY A 141 -3.93 5.45 15.19
N VAL A 142 -3.06 4.65 14.56
CA VAL A 142 -2.34 3.53 15.21
C VAL A 142 -1.37 4.05 16.26
N ASN A 143 -0.65 5.13 15.96
CA ASN A 143 0.29 5.76 16.87
C ASN A 143 -0.42 6.39 18.08
N LEU A 144 -1.68 6.79 17.91
CA LEU A 144 -2.56 7.35 18.95
C LEU A 144 -3.24 6.28 19.83
N LEU A 145 -3.10 4.98 19.54
CA LEU A 145 -3.58 3.88 20.39
C LEU A 145 -2.81 3.75 21.73
N LYS A 146 -2.26 4.84 22.26
CA LYS A 146 -1.67 4.87 23.61
C LYS A 146 -2.80 4.61 24.62
N ASP A 147 -2.54 3.67 25.53
CA ASP A 147 -3.40 3.26 26.64
C ASP A 147 -4.70 2.49 26.30
N LYS A 148 -4.97 2.18 25.01
CA LYS A 148 -6.05 1.28 24.60
C LYS A 148 -5.50 -0.12 24.34
N GLU A 149 -5.07 -0.82 25.39
CA GLU A 149 -4.93 -2.28 25.29
C GLU A 149 -6.34 -2.89 25.34
N PRO A 150 -6.79 -3.62 24.31
CA PRO A 150 -7.91 -4.53 24.50
C PRO A 150 -7.54 -5.50 25.63
N SER A 151 -8.54 -5.94 26.41
CA SER A 151 -8.39 -6.97 27.46
C SER A 151 -7.47 -8.13 27.02
N THR A 152 -6.79 -8.79 27.96
CA THR A 152 -5.89 -9.95 27.74
C THR A 152 -6.12 -10.70 26.42
N VAL A 153 -5.20 -10.52 25.47
CA VAL A 153 -5.15 -11.26 24.21
C VAL A 153 -4.28 -12.50 24.41
N ASP A 154 -4.80 -13.66 24.03
CA ASP A 154 -3.98 -14.87 23.88
C ASP A 154 -3.20 -14.73 22.57
N VAL A 155 -1.95 -14.27 22.70
CA VAL A 155 -1.08 -13.93 21.57
C VAL A 155 -0.75 -15.16 20.73
N ASP A 156 -0.56 -16.32 21.36
CA ASP A 156 -0.25 -17.57 20.66
C ASP A 156 -1.46 -18.07 19.89
N ALA A 157 -2.66 -18.01 20.48
CA ALA A 157 -3.90 -18.32 19.79
C ALA A 157 -4.21 -17.33 18.64
N ALA A 158 -3.85 -16.06 18.80
CA ALA A 158 -3.99 -15.04 17.76
C ALA A 158 -3.02 -15.28 16.59
N LYS A 159 -1.75 -15.57 16.88
CA LYS A 159 -0.70 -15.79 15.85
C LYS A 159 -0.79 -17.14 15.15
N SER A 160 -1.51 -18.10 15.73
CA SER A 160 -1.79 -19.42 15.12
C SER A 160 -3.04 -19.45 14.24
N LYS A 161 -3.78 -18.35 14.11
CA LYS A 161 -4.95 -18.23 13.23
C LYS A 161 -4.60 -18.55 11.78
N GLN A 162 -5.48 -19.31 11.11
CA GLN A 162 -5.34 -19.65 9.70
C GLN A 162 -5.77 -18.48 8.83
N VAL A 163 -4.83 -17.89 8.10
CA VAL A 163 -5.07 -16.72 7.26
C VAL A 163 -4.85 -17.08 5.79
N ALA A 164 -5.86 -16.88 4.96
CA ALA A 164 -5.70 -16.95 3.51
C ALA A 164 -5.39 -15.57 2.94
N ILE A 165 -4.43 -15.48 2.03
CA ILE A 165 -4.20 -14.33 1.16
C ILE A 165 -4.58 -14.77 -0.26
N ILE A 166 -5.64 -14.20 -0.82
CA ILE A 166 -6.14 -14.56 -2.15
C ILE A 166 -5.58 -13.57 -3.17
N GLY A 167 -4.59 -14.03 -3.94
CA GLY A 167 -3.84 -13.26 -4.94
C GLY A 167 -2.41 -12.94 -4.48
N ALA A 168 -1.43 -13.44 -5.23
CA ALA A 168 0.00 -13.18 -5.05
C ALA A 168 0.48 -11.95 -5.84
N GLY A 169 -0.38 -10.93 -5.96
CA GLY A 169 0.01 -9.60 -6.43
C GLY A 169 0.79 -8.83 -5.35
N MET A 170 1.29 -7.63 -5.68
CA MET A 170 2.13 -6.85 -4.76
C MET A 170 1.46 -6.58 -3.40
N SER A 171 0.14 -6.34 -3.34
CA SER A 171 -0.58 -6.18 -2.07
C SER A 171 -0.60 -7.47 -1.24
N GLY A 172 -0.87 -8.63 -1.86
CA GLY A 172 -0.88 -9.92 -1.17
C GLY A 172 0.51 -10.35 -0.69
N LEU A 173 1.55 -10.15 -1.52
CA LEU A 173 2.95 -10.39 -1.14
C LEU A 173 3.38 -9.48 0.01
N MET A 174 2.99 -8.20 -0.04
CA MET A 174 3.24 -7.26 1.05
C MET A 174 2.52 -7.68 2.34
N SER A 175 1.26 -8.12 2.25
CA SER A 175 0.53 -8.61 3.42
C SER A 175 1.16 -9.85 4.03
N TYR A 176 1.64 -10.79 3.22
CA TYR A 176 2.40 -11.94 3.72
C TYR A 176 3.63 -11.48 4.51
N LEU A 177 4.44 -10.58 3.94
CA LEU A 177 5.65 -10.08 4.58
C LEU A 177 5.35 -9.40 5.92
N VAL A 178 4.35 -8.53 5.97
CA VAL A 178 3.96 -7.81 7.20
C VAL A 178 3.45 -8.78 8.27
N LEU A 179 2.57 -9.73 7.91
CA LEU A 179 2.01 -10.68 8.87
C LEU A 179 3.05 -11.69 9.37
N SER A 180 3.94 -12.17 8.49
CA SER A 180 5.05 -13.04 8.87
C SER A 180 6.02 -12.32 9.82
N GLN A 181 6.35 -11.05 9.55
CA GLN A 181 7.17 -10.23 10.45
C GLN A 181 6.50 -9.95 11.79
N ALA A 182 5.17 -9.94 11.85
CA ALA A 182 4.39 -9.88 13.10
C ALA A 182 4.34 -11.23 13.86
N GLY A 183 4.89 -12.30 13.28
CA GLY A 183 4.98 -13.63 13.89
C GLY A 183 3.76 -14.52 13.64
N LEU A 184 2.88 -14.20 12.69
CA LEU A 184 1.85 -15.13 12.25
C LEU A 184 2.50 -16.28 11.47
N THR A 185 2.10 -17.51 11.78
CA THR A 185 2.78 -18.72 11.26
C THR A 185 1.92 -19.55 10.30
N ASN A 186 0.61 -19.33 10.28
CA ASN A 186 -0.33 -20.16 9.52
C ASN A 186 -0.99 -19.35 8.38
N ILE A 187 -0.15 -18.90 7.45
CA ILE A 187 -0.58 -18.09 6.30
C ILE A 187 -0.51 -18.96 5.05
N SER A 188 -1.54 -18.92 4.21
CA SER A 188 -1.56 -19.54 2.88
C SER A 188 -1.81 -18.49 1.82
N ILE A 189 -1.01 -18.46 0.76
CA ILE A 189 -1.24 -17.63 -0.42
C ILE A 189 -1.92 -18.51 -1.49
N ILE A 190 -3.00 -18.01 -2.07
CA ILE A 190 -3.76 -18.68 -3.12
C ILE A 190 -3.68 -17.82 -4.37
N GLU A 191 -2.96 -18.29 -5.39
CA GLU A 191 -2.74 -17.55 -6.63
C GLU A 191 -3.44 -18.24 -7.80
N ALA A 192 -4.17 -17.47 -8.60
CA ALA A 192 -4.93 -17.99 -9.73
C ALA A 192 -4.05 -18.24 -10.96
N GLY A 193 -2.95 -17.51 -11.11
CA GLY A 193 -1.99 -17.65 -12.19
C GLY A 193 -0.83 -18.59 -11.88
N GLN A 194 0.16 -18.54 -12.77
CA GLN A 194 1.40 -19.32 -12.74
C GLN A 194 2.61 -18.51 -12.27
N ARG A 195 2.40 -17.26 -11.82
CA ARG A 195 3.47 -16.33 -11.44
C ARG A 195 3.03 -15.42 -10.31
N LEU A 196 4.03 -14.93 -9.57
CA LEU A 196 3.85 -13.84 -8.62
C LEU A 196 3.75 -12.48 -9.34
N GLY A 197 3.23 -11.48 -8.63
CA GLY A 197 3.34 -10.05 -9.00
C GLY A 197 2.08 -9.40 -9.57
N GLY A 198 1.02 -10.15 -9.88
CA GLY A 198 -0.24 -9.57 -10.39
C GLY A 198 0.00 -8.74 -11.66
N ARG A 199 -0.28 -7.42 -11.62
CA ARG A 199 -0.05 -6.52 -12.78
C ARG A 199 1.41 -6.14 -13.03
N VAL A 200 2.33 -6.45 -12.12
CA VAL A 200 3.77 -6.28 -12.38
C VAL A 200 4.21 -7.34 -13.39
N HIS A 201 4.62 -6.89 -14.58
CA HIS A 201 4.93 -7.78 -15.69
C HIS A 201 5.95 -7.14 -16.65
N THR A 202 7.16 -7.71 -16.65
CA THR A 202 8.18 -7.50 -17.66
C THR A 202 8.15 -8.66 -18.65
N GLU A 203 8.17 -8.35 -19.94
CA GLU A 203 8.31 -9.35 -20.99
C GLU A 203 9.75 -9.32 -21.54
N TYR A 204 10.41 -10.48 -21.61
CA TYR A 204 11.73 -10.66 -22.20
C TYR A 204 11.59 -11.28 -23.60
N LEU A 205 11.81 -10.49 -24.66
CA LEU A 205 11.62 -10.94 -26.05
C LEU A 205 12.81 -11.76 -26.56
N SER A 206 14.01 -11.41 -26.09
CA SER A 206 15.25 -12.16 -26.34
C SER A 206 16.09 -12.27 -25.08
N GLY A 207 16.56 -13.49 -24.80
CA GLY A 207 17.40 -13.76 -23.64
C GLY A 207 16.67 -13.63 -22.31
N GLY A 208 17.38 -13.18 -21.28
CA GLY A 208 16.87 -12.93 -19.94
C GLY A 208 17.02 -11.47 -19.50
N PRO A 209 16.89 -11.21 -18.18
CA PRO A 209 16.90 -9.87 -17.61
C PRO A 209 18.07 -8.98 -18.03
N PHE A 210 19.25 -9.56 -18.20
CA PHE A 210 20.48 -8.82 -18.47
C PHE A 210 20.95 -8.91 -19.93
N ASP A 211 20.11 -9.46 -20.82
CA ASP A 211 20.28 -9.36 -22.27
C ASP A 211 19.58 -8.10 -22.83
N TYR A 212 18.84 -7.37 -21.98
CA TYR A 212 18.28 -6.04 -22.23
C TYR A 212 17.35 -5.90 -23.45
N SER A 213 16.84 -7.01 -23.96
CA SER A 213 15.74 -7.06 -24.93
C SER A 213 14.44 -7.43 -24.22
N TYR A 214 13.95 -6.48 -23.42
CA TYR A 214 12.72 -6.63 -22.66
C TYR A 214 11.91 -5.35 -22.69
N GLN A 215 10.64 -5.41 -22.30
CA GLN A 215 9.86 -4.21 -22.03
C GLN A 215 8.80 -4.42 -20.95
N GLU A 216 8.46 -3.33 -20.27
CA GLU A 216 7.48 -3.33 -19.19
C GLU A 216 6.04 -3.29 -19.71
N MET A 217 5.35 -4.44 -19.60
CA MET A 217 3.94 -4.59 -19.96
C MET A 217 3.00 -4.16 -18.84
N GLY A 218 3.51 -4.09 -17.60
CA GLY A 218 2.84 -3.53 -16.43
C GLY A 218 3.32 -2.11 -16.09
N PRO A 219 3.50 -1.76 -14.80
CA PRO A 219 4.12 -0.50 -14.40
C PRO A 219 5.56 -0.41 -14.93
N MET A 220 6.10 0.80 -15.07
CA MET A 220 7.39 1.01 -15.75
C MET A 220 8.45 1.71 -14.89
N ARG A 221 8.03 2.47 -13.88
CA ARG A 221 8.90 3.40 -13.15
C ARG A 221 8.29 3.83 -11.81
N PHE A 222 9.09 4.53 -11.01
CA PHE A 222 8.72 5.12 -9.73
C PHE A 222 9.21 6.57 -9.68
N PRO A 223 8.36 7.57 -9.42
CA PRO A 223 8.81 8.93 -9.14
C PRO A 223 9.58 8.98 -7.82
N GLU A 224 10.69 9.73 -7.77
CA GLU A 224 11.60 9.76 -6.62
C GLU A 224 11.58 11.12 -5.93
N HIS A 225 11.72 12.20 -6.71
CA HIS A 225 11.81 13.56 -6.18
C HIS A 225 10.91 14.53 -6.94
N TYR A 226 10.29 15.46 -6.20
CA TYR A 226 9.58 16.62 -6.73
C TYR A 226 10.38 17.89 -6.43
N VAL A 227 10.47 18.82 -7.38
CA VAL A 227 11.11 20.13 -7.18
C VAL A 227 10.04 21.20 -7.23
N ASP A 228 9.87 21.95 -6.13
CA ASP A 228 8.91 23.04 -6.12
C ASP A 228 9.37 24.17 -7.07
N PRO A 229 8.60 24.51 -8.11
CA PRO A 229 8.98 25.56 -9.05
C PRO A 229 9.08 26.95 -8.43
N LYS A 230 8.45 27.20 -7.27
CA LYS A 230 8.52 28.51 -6.58
C LYS A 230 9.80 28.69 -5.78
N THR A 231 10.19 27.67 -5.02
CA THR A 231 11.32 27.74 -4.08
C THR A 231 12.58 27.03 -4.56
N ASN A 232 12.48 26.20 -5.60
CA ASN A 232 13.52 25.30 -6.10
C ASN A 232 14.00 24.27 -5.06
N VAL A 233 13.21 24.04 -4.00
CA VAL A 233 13.48 23.01 -2.98
C VAL A 233 13.06 21.64 -3.52
N THR A 234 13.90 20.64 -3.28
CA THR A 234 13.63 19.24 -3.65
C THR A 234 13.01 18.49 -2.47
N TYR A 235 11.92 17.77 -2.73
CA TYR A 235 11.22 16.92 -1.78
C TYR A 235 11.22 15.48 -2.29
N ASN A 236 11.43 14.52 -1.39
CA ASN A 236 11.17 13.12 -1.71
C ASN A 236 9.66 12.95 -1.88
N ILE A 237 9.25 12.19 -2.89
CA ILE A 237 7.86 11.76 -3.02
C ILE A 237 7.69 10.59 -2.06
N SER A 238 6.99 10.84 -0.96
CA SER A 238 7.07 10.05 0.24
C SER A 238 6.42 8.68 0.08
N ASP A 239 5.22 8.61 -0.48
CA ASP A 239 4.45 7.36 -0.64
C ASP A 239 5.16 6.31 -1.53
N HIS A 240 6.00 6.77 -2.46
CA HIS A 240 6.84 5.89 -3.28
C HIS A 240 8.08 5.34 -2.56
N GLN A 241 8.48 5.94 -1.43
CA GLN A 241 9.59 5.42 -0.61
C GLN A 241 9.33 4.01 -0.09
N LEU A 242 8.05 3.64 0.08
CA LEU A 242 7.65 2.27 0.43
C LEU A 242 8.18 1.23 -0.57
N VAL A 243 8.25 1.57 -1.86
CA VAL A 243 8.77 0.66 -2.90
C VAL A 243 10.28 0.47 -2.75
N PHE A 244 11.02 1.57 -2.54
CA PHE A 244 12.48 1.53 -2.36
C PHE A 244 12.85 0.80 -1.07
N GLN A 245 12.10 1.04 0.01
CA GLN A 245 12.27 0.34 1.27
C GLN A 245 11.99 -1.17 1.13
N LEU A 246 10.93 -1.55 0.43
CA LEU A 246 10.63 -2.97 0.20
C LEU A 246 11.76 -3.66 -0.55
N ALA A 247 12.27 -3.06 -1.63
CA ALA A 247 13.38 -3.62 -2.38
C ALA A 247 14.64 -3.80 -1.51
N ALA A 248 14.97 -2.82 -0.67
CA ALA A 248 16.08 -2.93 0.27
C ALA A 248 15.89 -4.10 1.26
N GLU A 249 14.70 -4.23 1.85
CA GLU A 249 14.34 -5.34 2.73
C GLU A 249 14.45 -6.69 2.01
N MET A 250 13.92 -6.81 0.80
CA MET A 250 13.97 -8.05 0.02
C MET A 250 15.42 -8.42 -0.35
N ASN A 251 16.27 -7.43 -0.63
CA ASN A 251 17.69 -7.66 -0.86
C ASN A 251 18.37 -8.19 0.40
N GLU A 252 18.08 -7.63 1.58
CA GLU A 252 18.62 -8.13 2.86
C GLU A 252 18.14 -9.55 3.18
N LEU A 253 16.83 -9.82 3.04
CA LEU A 253 16.24 -11.14 3.30
C LEU A 253 16.80 -12.22 2.35
N ASN A 254 17.10 -11.85 1.11
CA ASN A 254 17.75 -12.72 0.14
C ASN A 254 19.28 -12.68 0.20
N LYS A 255 19.88 -12.08 1.24
CA LYS A 255 21.34 -11.99 1.45
C LYS A 255 22.08 -11.40 0.24
N HIS A 256 21.44 -10.46 -0.46
CA HIS A 256 21.93 -9.82 -1.67
C HIS A 256 22.28 -10.82 -2.79
N ASP A 257 21.54 -11.93 -2.93
CA ASP A 257 21.66 -12.83 -4.08
C ASP A 257 21.38 -12.06 -5.38
N LYS A 258 22.36 -12.03 -6.29
CA LYS A 258 22.29 -11.35 -7.59
C LYS A 258 21.14 -11.84 -8.48
N ASN A 259 20.70 -13.09 -8.31
CA ASN A 259 19.59 -13.63 -9.10
C ASN A 259 18.24 -13.08 -8.63
N LEU A 260 18.16 -12.61 -7.39
CA LEU A 260 16.95 -12.12 -6.73
C LEU A 260 17.01 -10.62 -6.39
N SER A 261 18.15 -9.97 -6.63
CA SER A 261 18.36 -8.58 -6.26
C SER A 261 17.43 -7.63 -7.01
N VAL A 262 16.88 -6.67 -6.29
CA VAL A 262 16.07 -5.59 -6.83
C VAL A 262 16.93 -4.33 -6.82
N ASP A 263 17.55 -4.04 -7.96
CA ASP A 263 18.50 -2.94 -8.11
C ASP A 263 17.87 -1.82 -8.93
N PHE A 264 17.79 -0.61 -8.36
CA PHE A 264 17.22 0.55 -9.04
C PHE A 264 18.24 1.26 -9.92
N ILE A 265 17.82 1.57 -11.14
CA ILE A 265 18.54 2.41 -12.10
C ILE A 265 17.71 3.66 -12.43
N PRO A 266 18.34 4.76 -12.90
CA PRO A 266 17.61 5.94 -13.32
C PRO A 266 16.61 5.62 -14.44
N TRP A 267 15.43 6.22 -14.37
CA TRP A 267 14.46 6.24 -15.47
C TRP A 267 14.46 7.63 -16.12
N ILE A 268 14.60 7.67 -17.44
CA ILE A 268 14.49 8.89 -18.23
C ILE A 268 13.02 9.06 -18.60
N GLN A 269 12.36 10.02 -17.96
CA GLN A 269 10.95 10.30 -18.21
C GLN A 269 10.71 11.01 -19.54
N SER A 270 11.51 12.02 -19.80
CA SER A 270 11.41 12.85 -20.99
C SER A 270 12.78 13.07 -21.64
N ASN A 271 12.77 13.25 -22.96
CA ASN A 271 13.95 13.56 -23.73
C ASN A 271 13.59 14.66 -24.74
N SER A 272 14.37 15.73 -24.79
CA SER A 272 14.15 16.87 -25.69
C SER A 272 14.33 16.51 -27.18
N ASN A 273 15.00 15.39 -27.48
CA ASN A 273 15.11 14.81 -28.81
C ASN A 273 13.96 13.84 -29.16
N GLY A 274 12.99 13.64 -28.26
CA GLY A 274 11.75 12.93 -28.59
C GLY A 274 11.05 13.57 -29.79
N LEU A 275 10.45 12.74 -30.65
CA LEU A 275 9.87 13.16 -31.92
C LEU A 275 8.40 13.58 -31.75
N SER A 276 7.96 14.60 -32.47
CA SER A 276 6.53 14.96 -32.57
C SER A 276 6.05 14.76 -33.99
N TYR A 277 5.38 13.63 -34.24
CA TYR A 277 4.81 13.33 -35.55
C TYR A 277 3.33 13.73 -35.58
N LYS A 278 3.05 14.93 -36.09
CA LYS A 278 1.69 15.46 -36.18
C LYS A 278 1.42 16.00 -37.57
N ASN A 279 0.24 15.75 -38.13
CA ASN A 279 -0.18 16.14 -39.49
C ASN A 279 0.84 15.78 -40.58
N GLY A 280 1.57 14.67 -40.40
CA GLY A 280 2.61 14.24 -41.34
C GLY A 280 3.85 15.15 -41.41
N ILE A 281 4.03 16.09 -40.47
CA ILE A 281 5.16 17.02 -40.49
C ILE A 281 6.48 16.27 -40.30
N LYS A 282 7.37 16.42 -41.27
CA LYS A 282 8.74 15.88 -41.28
C LYS A 282 9.73 16.94 -41.73
N LEU A 283 10.94 16.87 -41.18
CA LEU A 283 12.08 17.66 -41.59
C LEU A 283 12.70 17.11 -42.90
N PRO A 284 13.59 17.86 -43.57
CA PRO A 284 14.24 17.40 -44.81
C PRO A 284 15.03 16.09 -44.69
N ASN A 285 15.42 15.70 -43.47
CA ASN A 285 16.08 14.43 -43.20
C ASN A 285 15.10 13.25 -43.08
N GLY A 286 13.79 13.47 -43.25
CA GLY A 286 12.76 12.44 -43.21
C GLY A 286 12.21 12.11 -41.81
N LEU A 287 12.79 12.67 -40.74
CA LEU A 287 12.31 12.50 -39.37
C LEU A 287 11.33 13.61 -38.97
N PRO A 288 10.38 13.34 -38.06
CA PRO A 288 9.61 14.39 -37.41
C PRO A 288 10.52 15.36 -36.64
N PRO A 289 10.09 16.61 -36.40
CA PRO A 289 10.84 17.53 -35.57
C PRO A 289 10.94 17.03 -34.13
N THR A 290 12.06 17.30 -33.47
CA THR A 290 12.20 17.05 -32.04
C THR A 290 11.47 18.11 -31.21
N LEU A 291 11.19 17.80 -29.94
CA LEU A 291 10.63 18.77 -29.00
C LEU A 291 11.50 20.03 -28.85
N SER A 292 12.83 19.87 -28.84
CA SER A 292 13.77 21.00 -28.80
C SER A 292 13.68 21.87 -30.06
N GLN A 293 13.56 21.27 -31.24
CA GLN A 293 13.41 21.99 -32.50
C GLN A 293 12.08 22.75 -32.56
N ILE A 294 10.99 22.15 -32.06
CA ILE A 294 9.70 22.82 -31.92
C ILE A 294 9.80 24.00 -30.95
N SER A 295 10.47 23.82 -29.80
CA SER A 295 10.67 24.90 -28.84
C SER A 295 11.47 26.07 -29.44
N ALA A 296 12.43 25.79 -30.33
CA ALA A 296 13.22 26.80 -31.03
C ALA A 296 12.45 27.43 -32.21
N ASN A 297 11.52 26.71 -32.81
CA ASN A 297 10.70 27.15 -33.94
C ASN A 297 9.28 26.59 -33.85
N SER A 298 8.36 27.37 -33.29
CA SER A 298 6.97 26.97 -33.07
C SER A 298 6.18 26.68 -34.35
N SER A 299 6.65 27.12 -35.52
CA SER A 299 6.03 26.79 -36.81
C SER A 299 6.14 25.29 -37.18
N LEU A 300 7.00 24.54 -36.49
CA LEU A 300 7.13 23.09 -36.64
C LEU A 300 6.07 22.30 -35.85
N ALA A 301 5.31 22.96 -34.97
CA ALA A 301 4.20 22.34 -34.26
C ALA A 301 2.87 22.56 -35.00
N VAL A 302 1.93 21.65 -34.78
CA VAL A 302 0.52 21.90 -35.09
C VAL A 302 -0.03 22.86 -34.04
N PRO A 303 -0.52 24.05 -34.43
CA PRO A 303 -1.02 25.02 -33.48
C PRO A 303 -2.30 24.51 -32.81
N SER A 304 -2.32 24.51 -31.48
CA SER A 304 -3.57 24.41 -30.70
C SER A 304 -4.01 25.84 -30.39
N ILE A 305 -5.16 26.26 -30.94
CA ILE A 305 -5.71 27.61 -30.72
C ILE A 305 -7.00 27.44 -29.95
N LEU A 306 -6.99 27.79 -28.67
CA LEU A 306 -8.21 27.93 -27.87
C LEU A 306 -8.82 29.32 -28.15
N ASP A 307 -10.14 29.39 -28.32
CA ASP A 307 -10.83 30.67 -28.48
C ASP A 307 -10.86 31.47 -27.17
N ALA A 308 -11.28 32.73 -27.24
CA ALA A 308 -11.28 33.63 -26.09
C ALA A 308 -12.20 33.14 -24.96
N GLU A 309 -13.31 32.47 -25.29
CA GLU A 309 -14.25 31.91 -24.31
C GLU A 309 -13.63 30.75 -23.56
N THR A 310 -12.92 29.88 -24.28
CA THR A 310 -12.22 28.72 -23.73
C THR A 310 -11.06 29.13 -22.84
N ASN A 311 -10.27 30.12 -23.23
CA ASN A 311 -9.23 30.68 -22.36
C ASN A 311 -9.84 31.28 -21.08
N ALA A 312 -10.96 32.02 -21.19
CA ALA A 312 -11.62 32.58 -20.02
C ALA A 312 -12.16 31.52 -19.05
N LEU A 313 -12.66 30.39 -19.57
CA LEU A 313 -13.07 29.25 -18.74
C LEU A 313 -11.87 28.58 -18.06
N SER A 314 -10.74 28.43 -18.77
CA SER A 314 -9.49 27.91 -18.20
C SER A 314 -9.01 28.79 -17.05
N ASP A 315 -8.92 30.11 -17.27
CA ASP A 315 -8.51 31.08 -16.25
C ASP A 315 -9.44 31.06 -15.02
N GLU A 316 -10.73 30.78 -15.22
CA GLU A 316 -11.69 30.63 -14.13
C GLU A 316 -11.51 29.31 -13.37
N LEU A 317 -11.29 28.19 -14.07
CA LEU A 317 -11.03 26.88 -13.46
C LEU A 317 -9.76 26.91 -12.59
N ASP A 318 -8.70 27.56 -13.09
CA ASP A 318 -7.41 27.68 -12.40
C ASP A 318 -7.52 28.33 -11.01
N LYS A 319 -8.55 29.14 -10.75
CA LYS A 319 -8.81 29.75 -9.43
C LYS A 319 -9.25 28.75 -8.36
N TYR A 320 -9.67 27.55 -8.76
CA TYR A 320 -10.12 26.48 -7.86
C TYR A 320 -9.11 25.33 -7.76
N LEU A 321 -8.19 25.25 -8.71
CA LEU A 321 -7.14 24.24 -8.72
C LEU A 321 -6.00 24.64 -7.78
N PRO A 322 -5.44 23.68 -7.03
CA PRO A 322 -4.39 23.99 -6.09
C PRO A 322 -3.05 24.22 -6.82
N GLY A 323 -2.24 25.14 -6.32
CA GLY A 323 -0.92 25.44 -6.87
C GLY A 323 0.19 24.48 -6.39
N SER A 324 1.45 24.84 -6.68
CA SER A 324 2.62 24.00 -6.33
C SER A 324 2.77 23.70 -4.84
N ASP A 325 2.23 24.54 -3.94
CA ASP A 325 2.27 24.30 -2.48
C ASP A 325 1.51 23.02 -2.11
N PHE A 326 0.43 22.70 -2.82
CA PHE A 326 -0.30 21.46 -2.64
C PHE A 326 0.44 20.27 -3.26
N SER A 327 1.17 20.47 -4.35
CA SER A 327 2.07 19.44 -4.90
C SER A 327 3.19 19.10 -3.92
N VAL A 328 3.73 20.10 -3.20
CA VAL A 328 4.65 19.87 -2.08
C VAL A 328 3.96 19.08 -0.96
N ALA A 329 2.72 19.44 -0.59
CA ALA A 329 1.97 18.71 0.42
C ALA A 329 1.72 17.24 0.03
N MET A 330 1.40 16.97 -1.24
CA MET A 330 1.27 15.61 -1.78
C MET A 330 2.61 14.86 -1.75
N ALA A 331 3.71 15.49 -2.19
CA ALA A 331 5.03 14.87 -2.14
C ALA A 331 5.45 14.52 -0.71
N GLN A 332 5.14 15.37 0.28
CA GLN A 332 5.47 15.12 1.68
C GLN A 332 4.57 14.08 2.33
N ASN A 333 3.25 14.14 2.09
CA ASN A 333 2.28 13.20 2.66
C ASN A 333 1.02 13.12 1.79
N MET A 334 1.05 12.23 0.80
CA MET A 334 -0.04 11.98 -0.15
C MET A 334 -1.38 11.70 0.54
N TYR A 335 -1.37 10.94 1.64
CA TYR A 335 -2.57 10.55 2.36
C TYR A 335 -3.25 11.75 3.02
N LYS A 336 -2.47 12.60 3.70
CA LYS A 336 -3.00 13.83 4.31
C LYS A 336 -3.51 14.80 3.24
N ALA A 337 -2.80 14.93 2.12
CA ALA A 337 -3.22 15.74 0.99
C ALA A 337 -4.54 15.24 0.37
N HIS A 338 -4.72 13.93 0.21
CA HIS A 338 -5.99 13.35 -0.23
C HIS A 338 -7.14 13.72 0.72
N GLY A 339 -6.95 13.52 2.03
CA GLY A 339 -7.97 13.86 3.02
C GLY A 339 -8.33 15.34 3.05
N GLU A 340 -7.35 16.22 2.80
CA GLU A 340 -7.57 17.67 2.66
C GLU A 340 -8.33 17.99 1.37
N TRP A 341 -7.97 17.38 0.24
CA TRP A 341 -8.67 17.57 -1.03
C TRP A 341 -10.13 17.14 -0.97
N VAL A 342 -10.41 15.95 -0.43
CA VAL A 342 -11.79 15.45 -0.29
C VAL A 342 -12.66 16.41 0.52
N ARG A 343 -12.12 17.01 1.59
CA ARG A 343 -12.87 17.90 2.50
C ARG A 343 -12.97 19.34 1.99
N ASN A 344 -11.86 19.89 1.51
CA ASN A 344 -11.68 21.33 1.32
C ASN A 344 -11.28 21.71 -0.12
N GLY A 345 -11.12 20.73 -1.02
CA GLY A 345 -10.83 20.96 -2.43
C GLY A 345 -11.88 21.85 -3.11
N LEU A 346 -11.48 22.46 -4.23
CA LEU A 346 -12.31 23.38 -5.01
C LEU A 346 -12.87 24.52 -4.13
N ASN A 347 -12.02 25.16 -3.32
CA ASN A 347 -12.39 26.26 -2.42
C ASN A 347 -13.49 25.89 -1.39
N GLY A 348 -13.42 24.69 -0.83
CA GLY A 348 -14.34 24.22 0.22
C GLY A 348 -15.60 23.52 -0.30
N LEU A 349 -15.69 23.24 -1.60
CA LEU A 349 -16.82 22.51 -2.20
C LEU A 349 -16.69 20.98 -2.07
N GLY A 350 -15.50 20.50 -1.69
CA GLY A 350 -15.16 19.09 -1.60
C GLY A 350 -14.66 18.56 -2.94
N GLY A 351 -13.40 18.13 -3.00
CA GLY A 351 -12.71 17.84 -4.25
C GLY A 351 -13.10 16.51 -4.93
N ASP A 352 -13.75 15.59 -4.21
CA ASP A 352 -14.10 14.28 -4.75
C ASP A 352 -15.51 14.20 -5.36
N VAL A 353 -16.42 15.10 -4.98
CA VAL A 353 -17.83 15.03 -5.40
C VAL A 353 -18.11 15.67 -6.76
N TRP A 354 -17.07 16.08 -7.48
CA TRP A 354 -17.13 16.68 -8.80
C TRP A 354 -16.26 15.92 -9.79
N SER A 355 -16.77 15.74 -11.01
CA SER A 355 -15.92 15.55 -12.18
C SER A 355 -15.57 16.90 -12.79
N GLU A 356 -14.49 16.97 -13.57
CA GLU A 356 -14.07 18.20 -14.26
C GLU A 356 -15.21 18.76 -15.12
N TYR A 357 -15.87 17.89 -15.89
CA TYR A 357 -17.04 18.24 -16.69
C TYR A 357 -18.17 18.84 -15.83
N ALA A 358 -18.55 18.14 -14.75
CA ALA A 358 -19.66 18.60 -13.91
C ALA A 358 -19.34 19.94 -13.24
N PHE A 359 -18.08 20.17 -12.86
CA PHE A 359 -17.63 21.42 -12.28
C PHE A 359 -17.65 22.56 -13.30
N MET A 360 -17.03 22.39 -14.47
CA MET A 360 -16.99 23.42 -15.50
C MET A 360 -18.39 23.80 -16.01
N VAL A 361 -19.25 22.81 -16.29
CA VAL A 361 -20.58 23.07 -16.85
C VAL A 361 -21.57 23.53 -15.79
N ASN A 362 -21.69 22.80 -14.67
CA ASN A 362 -22.77 23.06 -13.71
C ASN A 362 -22.40 24.11 -12.68
N TYR A 363 -21.13 24.22 -12.29
CA TYR A 363 -20.69 25.19 -11.30
C TYR A 363 -20.17 26.48 -11.96
N LEU A 364 -19.18 26.39 -12.86
CA LEU A 364 -18.59 27.56 -13.54
C LEU A 364 -19.44 28.13 -14.68
N LYS A 365 -20.45 27.38 -15.14
CA LYS A 365 -21.33 27.77 -16.27
C LYS A 365 -20.58 27.94 -17.60
N GLY A 366 -19.51 27.18 -17.81
CA GLY A 366 -18.81 27.11 -19.10
C GLY A 366 -19.69 26.50 -20.20
N SER A 367 -19.45 26.88 -21.45
CA SER A 367 -20.13 26.27 -22.59
C SER A 367 -19.60 24.87 -22.88
N LEU A 368 -20.44 24.04 -23.51
CA LEU A 368 -20.06 22.66 -23.86
C LEU A 368 -18.86 22.60 -24.81
N ASN A 369 -18.71 23.57 -25.72
CA ASN A 369 -17.57 23.64 -26.64
C ASN A 369 -16.28 23.94 -25.88
N SER A 370 -16.29 24.92 -24.97
CA SER A 370 -15.11 25.25 -24.18
C SER A 370 -14.76 24.13 -23.19
N THR A 371 -15.76 23.47 -22.60
CA THR A 371 -15.52 22.29 -21.74
C THR A 371 -14.90 21.13 -22.52
N ASP A 372 -15.39 20.82 -23.73
CA ASP A 372 -14.80 19.80 -24.62
C ASP A 372 -13.36 20.14 -25.01
N ALA A 373 -13.07 21.42 -25.23
CA ALA A 373 -11.73 21.87 -25.59
C ALA A 373 -10.72 21.83 -24.43
N LEU A 374 -11.18 21.98 -23.18
CA LEU A 374 -10.31 21.99 -21.98
C LEU A 374 -10.15 20.62 -21.32
N GLY A 375 -11.13 19.74 -21.44
CA GLY A 375 -11.12 18.46 -20.74
C GLY A 375 -11.75 17.35 -21.55
N GLU A 376 -11.33 16.13 -21.27
CA GLU A 376 -12.04 14.95 -21.76
C GLU A 376 -13.37 14.82 -21.00
N TYR A 377 -14.43 14.36 -21.67
CA TYR A 377 -15.73 14.05 -21.05
C TYR A 377 -15.61 12.86 -20.07
N SER A 378 -14.93 13.09 -18.94
CA SER A 378 -14.69 12.10 -17.92
C SER A 378 -15.62 12.30 -16.73
N ALA A 379 -16.07 11.18 -16.17
CA ALA A 379 -16.77 11.15 -14.90
C ALA A 379 -15.81 11.01 -13.70
N THR A 380 -14.50 10.88 -13.95
CA THR A 380 -13.48 10.72 -12.90
C THR A 380 -13.44 11.93 -11.97
N SER A 381 -13.12 11.66 -10.71
CA SER A 381 -12.84 12.68 -9.71
C SER A 381 -11.57 13.47 -10.08
N PHE A 382 -11.49 14.75 -9.69
CA PHE A 382 -10.28 15.58 -9.87
C PHE A 382 -9.04 14.98 -9.22
N TRP A 383 -9.20 14.13 -8.21
CA TRP A 383 -8.07 13.57 -7.49
C TRP A 383 -7.09 12.85 -8.41
N ASP A 384 -7.59 12.11 -9.40
CA ASP A 384 -6.77 11.41 -10.41
C ASP A 384 -5.83 12.37 -11.15
N THR A 385 -6.39 13.47 -11.67
CA THR A 385 -5.64 14.52 -12.35
C THR A 385 -4.56 15.14 -11.45
N LEU A 386 -4.86 15.35 -10.15
CA LEU A 386 -3.93 16.00 -9.22
C LEU A 386 -2.72 15.13 -8.88
N TYR A 387 -2.95 13.89 -8.43
CA TYR A 387 -1.83 13.05 -8.00
C TYR A 387 -1.01 12.54 -9.19
N GLU A 388 -1.67 12.19 -10.32
CA GLU A 388 -0.95 11.82 -11.55
C GLU A 388 -0.17 13.01 -12.08
N GLY A 389 -0.77 14.20 -12.11
CA GLY A 389 -0.09 15.43 -12.51
C GLY A 389 1.20 15.66 -11.72
N MET A 390 1.15 15.50 -10.39
CA MET A 390 2.34 15.61 -9.54
C MET A 390 3.37 14.52 -9.82
N TYR A 391 2.96 13.25 -9.91
CA TYR A 391 3.88 12.15 -10.18
C TYR A 391 4.55 12.28 -11.55
N PHE A 392 3.83 12.67 -12.60
CA PHE A 392 4.36 12.88 -13.95
C PHE A 392 5.21 14.16 -14.09
N GLN A 393 5.13 15.07 -13.13
CA GLN A 393 6.00 16.25 -13.01
C GLN A 393 7.21 16.02 -12.08
N ALA A 394 7.41 14.81 -11.55
CA ALA A 394 8.58 14.51 -10.73
C ALA A 394 9.87 14.83 -11.49
N ALA A 395 10.86 15.36 -10.77
CA ALA A 395 12.15 15.75 -11.31
C ALA A 395 13.04 14.55 -11.64
N THR A 396 12.88 13.44 -10.92
CA THR A 396 13.64 12.21 -11.13
C THR A 396 12.78 10.98 -10.89
N TYR A 397 13.14 9.89 -11.57
CA TYR A 397 12.46 8.61 -11.51
C TYR A 397 13.46 7.46 -11.46
N ARG A 398 13.00 6.31 -10.97
CA ARG A 398 13.73 5.05 -10.98
C ARG A 398 12.96 3.97 -11.72
N THR A 399 13.68 2.99 -12.25
CA THR A 399 13.15 1.70 -12.70
C THR A 399 14.06 0.59 -12.16
N ILE A 400 13.72 -0.68 -12.38
CA ILE A 400 14.50 -1.82 -11.89
C ILE A 400 15.35 -2.38 -13.03
N ASP A 401 16.65 -2.55 -12.77
CA ASP A 401 17.58 -3.16 -13.72
C ASP A 401 17.20 -4.62 -13.98
N GLY A 402 17.07 -5.01 -15.25
CA GLY A 402 16.55 -6.31 -15.65
C GLY A 402 15.04 -6.49 -15.47
N GLY A 403 14.31 -5.41 -15.17
CA GLY A 403 12.85 -5.35 -15.24
C GLY A 403 12.11 -5.42 -13.90
N LEU A 404 10.95 -4.77 -13.83
CA LEU A 404 10.13 -4.68 -12.62
C LEU A 404 9.62 -6.04 -12.12
N SER A 405 9.54 -7.07 -12.97
CA SER A 405 9.25 -8.44 -12.57
C SER A 405 10.27 -9.04 -11.59
N ARG A 406 11.45 -8.44 -11.42
CA ARG A 406 12.40 -8.85 -10.38
C ARG A 406 11.92 -8.58 -8.95
N LEU A 407 11.08 -7.56 -8.76
CA LEU A 407 10.52 -7.25 -7.44
C LEU A 407 9.64 -8.40 -6.91
N PRO A 408 8.58 -8.87 -7.60
CA PRO A 408 7.85 -10.04 -7.15
C PRO A 408 8.67 -11.33 -7.19
N LEU A 409 9.65 -11.45 -8.10
CA LEU A 409 10.56 -12.62 -8.14
C LEU A 409 11.34 -12.77 -6.82
N SER A 410 11.75 -11.67 -6.20
CA SER A 410 12.49 -11.67 -4.93
C SER A 410 11.73 -12.32 -3.76
N PHE A 411 10.41 -12.51 -3.89
CA PHE A 411 9.59 -13.15 -2.86
C PHE A 411 9.63 -14.68 -2.88
N HIS A 412 10.01 -15.31 -3.99
CA HIS A 412 9.94 -16.78 -4.14
C HIS A 412 10.52 -17.55 -2.95
N PRO A 413 11.75 -17.28 -2.46
CA PRO A 413 12.31 -18.04 -1.35
C PRO A 413 11.54 -17.92 -0.03
N LEU A 414 10.69 -16.89 0.10
CA LEU A 414 9.89 -16.63 1.29
C LEU A 414 8.48 -17.21 1.19
N VAL A 415 7.95 -17.39 -0.03
CA VAL A 415 6.51 -17.67 -0.23
C VAL A 415 6.20 -18.98 -0.94
N ASP A 416 7.17 -19.64 -1.58
CA ASP A 416 6.90 -20.82 -2.40
C ASP A 416 6.24 -21.95 -1.60
N ASP A 417 6.70 -22.20 -0.37
CA ASP A 417 6.16 -23.27 0.50
C ASP A 417 4.74 -22.98 1.03
N VAL A 418 4.30 -21.72 0.97
CA VAL A 418 2.97 -21.30 1.45
C VAL A 418 2.03 -20.89 0.30
N THR A 419 2.50 -20.93 -0.94
CA THR A 419 1.73 -20.48 -2.11
C THR A 419 1.19 -21.67 -2.90
N THR A 420 -0.12 -21.68 -3.13
CA THR A 420 -0.75 -22.58 -4.10
C THR A 420 -1.10 -21.82 -5.38
N MET A 421 -0.36 -22.10 -6.45
CA MET A 421 -0.61 -21.58 -7.80
C MET A 421 -1.81 -22.25 -8.47
N ASN A 422 -2.31 -21.66 -9.56
CA ASN A 422 -3.40 -22.19 -10.40
C ASN A 422 -4.71 -22.45 -9.67
N ARG A 423 -4.96 -21.73 -8.59
CA ARG A 423 -6.17 -21.86 -7.79
C ARG A 423 -7.04 -20.63 -7.90
N LYS A 424 -7.97 -20.68 -8.85
CA LYS A 424 -8.94 -19.59 -9.09
C LYS A 424 -10.15 -19.74 -8.17
N ILE A 425 -10.22 -18.90 -7.14
CA ILE A 425 -11.42 -18.79 -6.29
C ILE A 425 -12.60 -18.27 -7.13
N GLU A 426 -13.76 -18.89 -6.95
CA GLU A 426 -15.01 -18.54 -7.63
C GLU A 426 -16.15 -18.28 -6.64
N ARG A 427 -16.09 -18.83 -5.43
CA ARG A 427 -17.09 -18.61 -4.38
C ARG A 427 -16.44 -18.47 -3.03
N VAL A 428 -17.06 -17.65 -2.20
CA VAL A 428 -16.72 -17.46 -0.80
C VAL A 428 -18.00 -17.58 0.01
N GLN A 429 -17.93 -18.33 1.10
CA GLN A 429 -18.99 -18.44 2.09
C GLN A 429 -18.43 -18.11 3.46
N PHE A 430 -19.24 -17.48 4.30
CA PHE A 430 -18.91 -17.30 5.71
C PHE A 430 -19.78 -18.22 6.54
N ASP A 431 -19.14 -19.05 7.35
CA ASP A 431 -19.82 -19.88 8.33
C ASP A 431 -19.82 -19.15 9.68
N ALA A 432 -20.98 -18.69 10.09
CA ALA A 432 -21.17 -17.96 11.35
C ALA A 432 -21.03 -18.85 12.60
N GLU A 433 -21.23 -20.18 12.48
CA GLU A 433 -21.10 -21.10 13.61
C GLU A 433 -19.63 -21.33 13.96
N SER A 434 -18.80 -21.57 12.94
CA SER A 434 -17.35 -21.72 13.14
C SER A 434 -16.60 -20.39 13.10
N SER A 435 -17.24 -19.30 12.64
CA SER A 435 -16.63 -17.99 12.39
C SER A 435 -15.46 -18.08 11.40
N ARG A 436 -15.68 -18.75 10.27
CA ARG A 436 -14.65 -19.05 9.27
C ARG A 436 -15.09 -18.72 7.85
N VAL A 437 -14.11 -18.36 7.03
CA VAL A 437 -14.26 -18.10 5.59
C VAL A 437 -13.97 -19.38 4.82
N ASN A 438 -14.94 -19.88 4.06
CA ASN A 438 -14.80 -21.02 3.16
C ASN A 438 -14.58 -20.53 1.73
N LEU A 439 -13.41 -20.83 1.18
CA LEU A 439 -13.01 -20.49 -0.19
C LEU A 439 -13.24 -21.70 -1.08
N GLN A 440 -13.86 -21.47 -2.25
CA GLN A 440 -14.22 -22.54 -3.18
C GLN A 440 -13.71 -22.28 -4.59
N TRP A 441 -13.15 -23.32 -5.20
CA TRP A 441 -12.61 -23.31 -6.56
C TRP A 441 -12.91 -24.63 -7.27
N ARG A 442 -12.60 -24.65 -8.56
CA ARG A 442 -12.57 -25.83 -9.42
C ARG A 442 -11.27 -25.83 -10.20
N ASP A 443 -10.76 -27.00 -10.53
CA ASP A 443 -9.53 -27.10 -11.33
C ASP A 443 -9.86 -26.91 -12.82
N ASP A 444 -11.06 -27.30 -13.25
CA ASP A 444 -11.61 -27.03 -14.57
C ASP A 444 -13.02 -26.40 -14.50
N PHE A 445 -13.28 -25.40 -15.34
CA PHE A 445 -14.54 -24.66 -15.34
C PHE A 445 -15.78 -25.51 -15.70
N LYS A 446 -15.58 -26.71 -16.25
CA LYS A 446 -16.63 -27.69 -16.56
C LYS A 446 -16.96 -28.60 -15.38
N GLU A 447 -16.15 -28.65 -14.33
CA GLU A 447 -16.42 -29.46 -13.15
C GLU A 447 -17.68 -28.96 -12.44
N GLN A 448 -18.53 -29.87 -11.96
CA GLN A 448 -19.75 -29.51 -11.25
C GLN A 448 -19.51 -29.36 -9.73
N THR A 449 -18.50 -30.04 -9.21
CA THR A 449 -18.16 -30.08 -7.78
C THR A 449 -17.06 -29.08 -7.48
N PHE A 450 -17.28 -28.28 -6.43
CA PHE A 450 -16.27 -27.36 -5.92
C PHE A 450 -15.39 -28.06 -4.90
N GLN A 451 -14.09 -27.80 -4.99
CA GLN A 451 -13.17 -28.00 -3.88
C GLN A 451 -13.32 -26.83 -2.90
N ASN A 452 -12.91 -27.04 -1.65
CA ASN A 452 -12.98 -26.01 -0.64
C ASN A 452 -11.82 -26.07 0.36
N ALA A 453 -11.53 -24.92 0.97
CA ALA A 453 -10.65 -24.77 2.11
C ALA A 453 -11.22 -23.68 3.02
N SER A 454 -11.08 -23.86 4.34
CA SER A 454 -11.64 -22.95 5.33
C SER A 454 -10.54 -22.28 6.13
N TYR A 455 -10.69 -20.99 6.42
CA TYR A 455 -9.71 -20.14 7.11
C TYR A 455 -10.40 -19.29 8.18
N ASP A 456 -9.66 -18.86 9.22
CA ASP A 456 -10.19 -17.92 10.21
C ASP A 456 -10.41 -16.54 9.58
N TYR A 457 -9.47 -16.08 8.74
CA TYR A 457 -9.55 -14.81 8.01
C TYR A 457 -9.10 -14.95 6.56
N ALA A 458 -9.57 -14.05 5.70
CA ALA A 458 -9.14 -13.97 4.30
C ALA A 458 -8.81 -12.51 3.90
N LEU A 459 -7.56 -12.27 3.48
CA LEU A 459 -7.18 -11.04 2.81
C LEU A 459 -7.40 -11.23 1.30
N VAL A 460 -8.32 -10.46 0.73
CA VAL A 460 -8.72 -10.57 -0.68
C VAL A 460 -7.96 -9.52 -1.48
N ALA A 461 -6.86 -9.92 -2.12
CA ALA A 461 -6.04 -9.07 -2.99
C ALA A 461 -6.49 -9.04 -4.47
N VAL A 462 -7.52 -9.82 -4.79
CA VAL A 462 -8.10 -9.93 -6.13
C VAL A 462 -8.84 -8.65 -6.49
N PRO A 463 -8.64 -8.07 -7.70
CA PRO A 463 -9.33 -6.84 -8.10
C PRO A 463 -10.85 -7.02 -8.19
N PHE A 464 -11.60 -5.95 -7.89
CA PHE A 464 -13.06 -5.96 -7.94
C PHE A 464 -13.66 -6.26 -9.31
N SER A 465 -12.93 -6.01 -10.41
CA SER A 465 -13.28 -6.47 -11.76
C SER A 465 -13.43 -8.00 -11.88
N ILE A 466 -12.76 -8.75 -11.01
CA ILE A 466 -12.85 -10.21 -10.90
C ILE A 466 -13.74 -10.63 -9.74
N VAL A 467 -13.60 -10.03 -8.57
CA VAL A 467 -14.41 -10.37 -7.38
C VAL A 467 -15.91 -10.21 -7.64
N ARG A 468 -16.33 -9.24 -8.47
CA ARG A 468 -17.74 -9.09 -8.87
C ARG A 468 -18.34 -10.28 -9.62
N LYS A 469 -17.50 -11.22 -10.09
CA LYS A 469 -17.93 -12.48 -10.72
C LYS A 469 -18.14 -13.61 -9.70
N TRP A 470 -17.61 -13.46 -8.47
CA TRP A 470 -17.71 -14.48 -7.43
C TRP A 470 -19.12 -14.61 -6.87
N ARG A 471 -19.41 -15.75 -6.24
CA ARG A 471 -20.53 -15.86 -5.30
C ARG A 471 -20.02 -15.52 -3.91
N LEU A 472 -20.45 -14.38 -3.38
CA LEU A 472 -20.04 -13.86 -2.06
C LEU A 472 -21.13 -14.12 -1.01
N PRO A 473 -20.79 -14.09 0.29
CA PRO A 473 -21.80 -14.00 1.36
C PRO A 473 -22.60 -12.70 1.24
N SER A 474 -23.66 -12.58 2.05
CA SER A 474 -24.49 -11.38 2.08
C SER A 474 -23.73 -10.21 2.71
N LEU A 475 -23.13 -9.36 1.87
CA LEU A 475 -22.40 -8.17 2.31
C LEU A 475 -23.30 -6.93 2.43
N PRO A 476 -22.94 -5.94 3.26
CA PRO A 476 -23.61 -4.65 3.30
C PRO A 476 -23.65 -3.97 1.92
N MET A 477 -24.67 -3.14 1.70
CA MET A 477 -24.94 -2.51 0.39
C MET A 477 -23.75 -1.72 -0.14
N THR A 478 -23.08 -0.92 0.71
CA THR A 478 -22.02 0.00 0.25
C THR A 478 -20.81 -0.75 -0.31
N ILE A 479 -20.29 -1.77 0.40
CA ILE A 479 -19.18 -2.58 -0.10
C ILE A 479 -19.59 -3.46 -1.29
N SER A 480 -20.83 -3.94 -1.31
CA SER A 480 -21.38 -4.67 -2.47
C SER A 480 -21.40 -3.79 -3.73
N ASN A 481 -21.80 -2.52 -3.57
CA ASN A 481 -21.77 -1.53 -4.65
C ASN A 481 -20.35 -1.17 -5.04
N ALA A 482 -19.40 -1.03 -4.11
CA ALA A 482 -18.00 -0.82 -4.45
C ALA A 482 -17.45 -1.97 -5.32
N ILE A 483 -17.70 -3.23 -4.94
CA ILE A 483 -17.30 -4.40 -5.73
C ILE A 483 -17.91 -4.35 -7.14
N LYS A 484 -19.18 -3.98 -7.26
CA LYS A 484 -19.95 -4.01 -8.50
C LYS A 484 -19.67 -2.83 -9.44
N GLU A 485 -19.55 -1.62 -8.90
CA GLU A 485 -19.65 -0.36 -9.65
C GLU A 485 -18.31 0.38 -9.79
N LEU A 486 -17.28 0.00 -9.04
CA LEU A 486 -15.97 0.65 -9.13
C LEU A 486 -15.38 0.43 -10.55
N PRO A 487 -15.12 1.50 -11.33
CA PRO A 487 -14.76 1.41 -12.73
C PRO A 487 -13.27 1.12 -12.93
N TYR A 488 -12.95 0.29 -13.92
CA TYR A 488 -11.58 -0.02 -14.31
C TYR A 488 -11.36 0.48 -15.73
N THR A 489 -10.24 1.17 -15.96
CA THR A 489 -9.83 1.58 -17.30
C THR A 489 -9.04 0.48 -18.01
N SER A 490 -8.97 0.55 -19.34
CA SER A 490 -8.18 -0.37 -20.16
C SER A 490 -6.98 0.35 -20.75
N ALA A 491 -5.90 -0.40 -20.88
CA ALA A 491 -4.70 0.01 -21.56
C ALA A 491 -4.19 -1.18 -22.38
N CYS A 492 -3.67 -0.84 -23.56
CA CYS A 492 -2.97 -1.78 -24.41
C CYS A 492 -1.56 -1.27 -24.72
N LYS A 493 -0.61 -2.20 -24.64
CA LYS A 493 0.80 -1.97 -24.92
C LYS A 493 1.26 -2.88 -26.05
N VAL A 494 2.11 -2.37 -26.92
CA VAL A 494 2.82 -3.14 -27.94
C VAL A 494 4.31 -2.83 -27.85
N ALA A 495 5.08 -3.87 -27.56
CA ALA A 495 6.53 -3.85 -27.59
C ALA A 495 7.04 -4.52 -28.86
N LEU A 496 8.00 -3.87 -29.52
CA LEU A 496 8.64 -4.36 -30.74
C LEU A 496 10.14 -4.47 -30.52
N GLU A 497 10.72 -5.61 -30.88
CA GLU A 497 12.17 -5.82 -30.83
C GLU A 497 12.82 -5.48 -32.19
N PHE A 498 13.83 -4.63 -32.13
CA PHE A 498 14.69 -4.29 -33.24
C PHE A 498 16.08 -4.89 -33.04
N SER A 499 16.80 -5.17 -34.13
CA SER A 499 18.14 -5.76 -34.09
C SER A 499 19.20 -4.83 -33.49
N GLU A 500 18.91 -3.53 -33.45
CA GLU A 500 19.76 -2.49 -32.92
C GLU A 500 18.95 -1.30 -32.40
N ARG A 501 19.60 -0.47 -31.59
CA ARG A 501 19.04 0.74 -30.96
C ARG A 501 19.13 1.94 -31.90
N PHE A 502 18.59 1.82 -33.11
CA PHE A 502 18.76 2.80 -34.18
C PHE A 502 18.42 4.25 -33.77
N TRP A 503 17.47 4.42 -32.85
CA TRP A 503 17.06 5.71 -32.28
C TRP A 503 18.18 6.44 -31.52
N GLU A 504 19.18 5.73 -30.99
CA GLU A 504 20.37 6.31 -30.34
C GLU A 504 21.43 6.79 -31.35
N HIS A 505 21.30 6.43 -32.64
CA HIS A 505 22.31 6.71 -33.67
C HIS A 505 21.93 7.84 -34.63
N TYR A 506 20.79 8.49 -34.41
CA TYR A 506 20.42 9.70 -35.16
C TYR A 506 21.37 10.87 -34.88
N ALA A 507 21.38 11.86 -35.79
CA ALA A 507 22.13 13.10 -35.58
C ALA A 507 21.72 13.84 -34.30
N ASN A 508 20.44 13.72 -33.91
CA ASN A 508 19.92 14.08 -32.60
C ASN A 508 19.49 12.78 -31.89
N PRO A 509 20.38 12.14 -31.11
CA PRO A 509 20.10 10.85 -30.46
C PRO A 509 18.90 10.91 -29.51
N ILE A 510 18.04 9.90 -29.57
CA ILE A 510 16.98 9.67 -28.58
C ILE A 510 17.54 8.71 -27.53
N VAL A 511 17.59 9.14 -26.27
CA VAL A 511 18.12 8.34 -25.15
C VAL A 511 17.04 8.23 -24.09
N GLY A 512 16.38 7.08 -24.01
CA GLY A 512 15.21 6.87 -23.14
C GLY A 512 14.04 7.81 -23.43
N GLY A 513 13.08 7.87 -22.49
CA GLY A 513 11.95 8.79 -22.54
C GLY A 513 10.70 8.23 -23.23
N CYS A 514 9.54 8.74 -22.80
CA CYS A 514 8.22 8.52 -23.43
C CYS A 514 7.73 9.76 -24.19
N SER A 515 8.66 10.64 -24.59
CA SER A 515 8.35 11.96 -25.18
C SER A 515 7.99 11.90 -26.66
N THR A 516 8.18 10.75 -27.33
CA THR A 516 7.77 10.64 -28.73
C THR A 516 6.25 10.48 -28.79
N THR A 517 5.61 11.39 -29.52
CA THR A 517 4.15 11.47 -29.65
C THR A 517 3.77 11.47 -31.12
N SER A 518 2.61 10.88 -31.41
CA SER A 518 2.01 10.95 -32.73
C SER A 518 0.52 11.22 -32.65
N ASP A 519 -0.05 11.77 -33.73
CA ASP A 519 -1.50 11.82 -33.95
C ASP A 519 -2.02 10.64 -34.79
N ILE A 520 -1.18 9.63 -35.04
CA ILE A 520 -1.60 8.36 -35.64
C ILE A 520 -2.61 7.71 -34.67
N PRO A 521 -3.85 7.43 -35.11
CA PRO A 521 -4.89 6.93 -34.23
C PRO A 521 -4.46 5.65 -33.51
N GLY A 522 -4.73 5.55 -32.21
CA GLY A 522 -4.50 4.31 -31.47
C GLY A 522 -3.05 4.05 -31.03
N ILE A 523 -2.06 4.86 -31.38
CA ILE A 523 -0.66 4.61 -30.98
C ILE A 523 -0.36 5.05 -29.54
N GLY A 524 -0.85 6.22 -29.14
CA GLY A 524 -0.57 6.79 -27.82
C GLY A 524 0.89 7.21 -27.68
N SER A 525 1.54 6.82 -26.58
CA SER A 525 2.95 7.16 -26.32
C SER A 525 3.90 6.09 -26.85
N THR A 526 5.03 6.55 -27.39
CA THR A 526 6.18 5.69 -27.73
C THR A 526 7.30 5.92 -26.72
N CYS A 527 7.74 4.85 -26.06
CA CYS A 527 8.79 4.91 -25.04
C CYS A 527 10.04 4.11 -25.44
N TYR A 528 11.20 4.73 -25.30
CA TYR A 528 12.49 4.09 -25.51
C TYR A 528 13.06 3.61 -24.18
N PRO A 529 13.78 2.47 -24.16
CA PRO A 529 14.40 1.96 -22.95
C PRO A 529 15.31 2.97 -22.25
N SER A 530 15.14 3.11 -20.93
CA SER A 530 16.06 3.89 -20.07
C SER A 530 17.26 3.05 -19.58
N TYR A 531 17.33 1.79 -19.98
CA TYR A 531 18.38 0.82 -19.64
C TYR A 531 19.22 0.47 -20.86
N ASN A 532 20.44 -0.02 -20.60
CA ASN A 532 21.42 -0.42 -21.60
C ASN A 532 21.65 0.65 -22.69
N ILE A 533 21.75 1.90 -22.27
CA ILE A 533 22.02 3.05 -23.15
C ILE A 533 23.41 2.87 -23.78
N ASN A 534 23.51 3.11 -25.09
CA ASN A 534 24.69 2.82 -25.91
C ASN A 534 25.06 1.31 -25.96
N GLY A 535 24.13 0.45 -25.56
CA GLY A 535 24.27 -0.99 -25.69
C GLY A 535 24.26 -1.43 -27.16
N THR A 536 24.73 -2.65 -27.41
CA THR A 536 24.72 -3.27 -28.75
C THR A 536 23.81 -4.50 -28.76
N GLY A 537 23.36 -4.88 -29.94
CA GLY A 537 22.46 -6.02 -30.13
C GLY A 537 20.97 -5.66 -30.04
N PRO A 538 20.10 -6.69 -30.00
CA PRO A 538 18.66 -6.50 -30.01
C PRO A 538 18.15 -5.65 -28.84
N ALA A 539 17.15 -4.82 -29.11
CA ALA A 539 16.53 -3.97 -28.11
C ALA A 539 15.04 -3.80 -28.37
N THR A 540 14.26 -3.75 -27.30
CA THR A 540 12.81 -3.63 -27.37
C THR A 540 12.34 -2.23 -27.03
N MET A 541 11.67 -1.56 -27.96
CA MET A 541 10.96 -0.31 -27.67
C MET A 541 9.50 -0.59 -27.31
N LEU A 542 8.93 0.24 -26.43
CA LEU A 542 7.48 0.28 -26.25
C LEU A 542 6.91 1.17 -27.36
N ALA A 543 6.60 0.55 -28.48
CA ALA A 543 6.18 1.24 -29.70
C ALA A 543 4.82 1.92 -29.55
N SER A 544 3.92 1.31 -28.77
CA SER A 544 2.62 1.88 -28.43
C SER A 544 2.29 1.62 -26.96
N TYR A 545 1.85 2.68 -26.28
CA TYR A 545 1.18 2.61 -24.99
C TYR A 545 -0.02 3.56 -25.02
N ILE A 546 -1.22 2.97 -25.00
CA ILE A 546 -2.46 3.72 -25.04
C ILE A 546 -3.48 3.20 -24.02
N SER A 547 -4.25 4.12 -23.44
CA SER A 547 -5.24 3.85 -22.41
C SER A 547 -6.65 4.31 -22.81
N GLY A 548 -7.61 4.21 -21.90
CA GLY A 548 -8.97 4.69 -22.09
C GLY A 548 -9.75 3.88 -23.15
N ASP A 549 -10.52 4.58 -23.97
CA ASP A 549 -11.37 3.98 -25.01
C ASP A 549 -10.53 3.20 -26.05
N TRP A 550 -9.39 3.74 -26.49
CA TRP A 550 -8.50 3.03 -27.40
C TRP A 550 -7.91 1.75 -26.80
N GLY A 551 -7.62 1.75 -25.49
CA GLY A 551 -7.22 0.55 -24.76
C GLY A 551 -8.28 -0.56 -24.81
N HIS A 552 -9.55 -0.23 -24.99
CA HIS A 552 -10.63 -1.20 -25.22
C HIS A 552 -10.76 -1.59 -26.70
N ARG A 553 -10.66 -0.62 -27.61
CA ARG A 553 -10.76 -0.87 -29.07
C ARG A 553 -9.71 -1.85 -29.56
N TRP A 554 -8.47 -1.75 -29.08
CA TRP A 554 -7.42 -2.69 -29.49
C TRP A 554 -7.63 -4.13 -29.03
N ALA A 555 -8.54 -4.37 -28.08
CA ALA A 555 -8.90 -5.71 -27.67
C ALA A 555 -9.82 -6.42 -28.68
N SER A 556 -10.51 -5.69 -29.56
CA SER A 556 -11.36 -6.27 -30.61
C SER A 556 -10.59 -6.63 -31.89
N VAL A 557 -9.36 -6.15 -32.02
CA VAL A 557 -8.47 -6.42 -33.16
C VAL A 557 -7.60 -7.64 -32.85
N SER A 558 -7.29 -8.43 -33.87
CA SER A 558 -6.35 -9.54 -33.72
C SER A 558 -4.97 -9.03 -33.29
N GLU A 559 -4.21 -9.88 -32.60
CA GLU A 559 -2.90 -9.48 -32.11
C GLU A 559 -1.94 -9.10 -33.25
N GLU A 560 -1.88 -9.93 -34.28
CA GLU A 560 -0.99 -9.76 -35.44
C GLU A 560 -1.32 -8.47 -36.21
N GLU A 561 -2.60 -8.18 -36.42
CA GLU A 561 -3.04 -6.96 -37.10
C GLU A 561 -2.71 -5.70 -36.30
N HIS A 562 -2.93 -5.69 -34.98
CA HIS A 562 -2.57 -4.54 -34.14
C HIS A 562 -1.04 -4.35 -34.07
N VAL A 563 -0.27 -5.44 -33.95
CA VAL A 563 1.19 -5.37 -33.94
C VAL A 563 1.72 -4.84 -35.28
N GLN A 564 1.16 -5.32 -36.40
CA GLN A 564 1.51 -4.82 -37.72
C GLN A 564 1.18 -3.34 -37.88
N TYR A 565 0.00 -2.90 -37.41
CA TYR A 565 -0.39 -1.49 -37.40
C TYR A 565 0.62 -0.62 -36.62
N VAL A 566 1.04 -1.06 -35.44
CA VAL A 566 2.04 -0.34 -34.63
C VAL A 566 3.41 -0.34 -35.31
N LEU A 567 3.82 -1.44 -35.93
CA LEU A 567 5.06 -1.48 -36.71
C LEU A 567 5.02 -0.48 -37.88
N ASP A 568 3.93 -0.44 -38.64
CA ASP A 568 3.78 0.50 -39.75
C ASP A 568 3.78 1.95 -39.27
N ALA A 569 3.20 2.24 -38.11
CA ALA A 569 3.31 3.55 -37.48
C ALA A 569 4.75 3.88 -37.07
N MET A 570 5.52 2.93 -36.53
CA MET A 570 6.93 3.15 -36.21
C MET A 570 7.75 3.38 -37.46
N VAL A 571 7.48 2.66 -38.55
CA VAL A 571 8.11 2.88 -39.87
C VAL A 571 7.74 4.25 -40.44
N GLU A 572 6.49 4.67 -40.28
CA GLU A 572 6.04 6.01 -40.68
C GLU A 572 6.76 7.11 -39.89
N ILE A 573 6.95 6.94 -38.59
CA ILE A 573 7.65 7.91 -37.73
C ILE A 573 9.16 7.92 -37.99
N HIS A 574 9.78 6.75 -38.10
CA HIS A 574 11.25 6.59 -38.10
C HIS A 574 11.90 6.43 -39.46
N GLY A 575 11.11 6.16 -40.51
CA GLY A 575 11.57 5.93 -41.88
C GLY A 575 11.56 4.45 -42.29
N GLU A 576 11.57 4.20 -43.60
CA GLU A 576 11.42 2.84 -44.17
C GLU A 576 12.54 1.88 -43.76
N ASP A 577 13.75 2.39 -43.52
CA ASP A 577 14.90 1.58 -43.11
C ASP A 577 14.65 0.86 -41.77
N THR A 578 13.80 1.42 -40.89
CA THR A 578 13.40 0.79 -39.62
C THR A 578 12.71 -0.56 -39.84
N ARG A 579 12.06 -0.80 -40.98
CA ARG A 579 11.40 -2.07 -41.29
C ARG A 579 12.40 -3.23 -41.36
N ALA A 580 13.60 -2.98 -41.90
CA ALA A 580 14.64 -3.99 -42.02
C ALA A 580 15.28 -4.36 -40.67
N LEU A 581 15.15 -3.49 -39.67
CA LEU A 581 15.69 -3.69 -38.32
C LEU A 581 14.72 -4.48 -37.43
N TYR A 582 13.44 -4.55 -37.78
CA TYR A 582 12.47 -5.30 -36.99
C TYR A 582 12.77 -6.80 -37.04
N THR A 583 12.91 -7.41 -35.87
CA THR A 583 13.33 -8.82 -35.76
C THR A 583 12.21 -9.83 -36.00
N GLY A 584 10.96 -9.35 -36.05
CA GLY A 584 9.77 -10.20 -36.03
C GLY A 584 9.28 -10.55 -34.62
N LYS A 585 10.02 -10.22 -33.56
CA LYS A 585 9.61 -10.47 -32.17
C LYS A 585 8.87 -9.28 -31.58
N TYR A 586 7.79 -9.57 -30.88
CA TYR A 586 6.93 -8.59 -30.25
C TYR A 586 6.25 -9.16 -29.01
N ASN A 587 5.63 -8.27 -28.23
CA ASN A 587 4.61 -8.63 -27.27
C ASN A 587 3.49 -7.60 -27.29
N ARG A 588 2.25 -8.07 -27.18
CA ARG A 588 1.09 -7.21 -27.01
C ARG A 588 0.40 -7.57 -25.70
N ARG A 589 0.13 -6.56 -24.88
CA ARG A 589 -0.65 -6.70 -23.65
C ARG A 589 -1.78 -5.70 -23.62
N CYS A 590 -2.99 -6.15 -23.96
CA CYS A 590 -4.22 -5.43 -23.62
C CYS A 590 -4.78 -5.99 -22.31
N TRP A 591 -4.74 -5.23 -21.22
CA TRP A 591 -5.06 -5.73 -19.88
C TRP A 591 -6.53 -6.18 -19.70
N VAL A 592 -7.44 -5.67 -20.52
CA VAL A 592 -8.84 -6.13 -20.54
C VAL A 592 -8.98 -7.59 -21.00
N LEU A 593 -8.02 -8.12 -21.78
CA LEU A 593 -7.99 -9.52 -22.21
C LEU A 593 -7.46 -10.48 -21.13
N ASP A 594 -6.87 -9.96 -20.06
CA ASP A 594 -6.37 -10.77 -18.95
C ASP A 594 -7.56 -11.31 -18.11
N PRO A 595 -7.79 -12.63 -18.04
CA PRO A 595 -8.94 -13.19 -17.33
C PRO A 595 -8.82 -13.09 -15.80
N LEU A 596 -7.65 -12.74 -15.27
CA LEU A 596 -7.36 -12.60 -13.84
C LEU A 596 -7.32 -11.13 -13.38
N GLN A 597 -7.41 -10.17 -14.31
CA GLN A 597 -7.43 -8.74 -14.00
C GLN A 597 -8.62 -8.01 -14.63
N SER A 598 -8.99 -8.36 -15.88
CA SER A 598 -10.12 -7.76 -16.63
C SER A 598 -10.15 -6.23 -16.61
N GLY A 599 -8.98 -5.59 -16.71
CA GLY A 599 -8.78 -4.15 -16.56
C GLY A 599 -7.36 -3.81 -16.14
N SER A 600 -6.95 -2.55 -16.33
CA SER A 600 -5.58 -2.11 -16.10
C SER A 600 -5.40 -1.55 -14.71
N TRP A 601 -6.18 -0.55 -14.34
CA TRP A 601 -6.24 0.05 -13.00
C TRP A 601 -7.63 0.64 -12.77
N VAL A 602 -7.91 1.03 -11.54
CA VAL A 602 -9.18 1.66 -11.19
C VAL A 602 -9.12 3.17 -11.51
N SER A 603 -10.24 3.74 -11.94
CA SER A 603 -10.35 5.20 -12.17
C SER A 603 -11.65 5.72 -11.56
N PRO A 604 -11.70 5.94 -10.23
CA PRO A 604 -12.94 6.26 -9.53
C PRO A 604 -13.65 7.50 -10.07
N VAL A 605 -14.97 7.41 -10.13
CA VAL A 605 -15.82 8.55 -10.51
C VAL A 605 -16.20 9.39 -9.29
N ALA A 606 -16.68 10.61 -9.56
CA ALA A 606 -17.05 11.57 -8.54
C ALA A 606 -17.84 10.95 -7.37
N GLY A 607 -17.33 11.13 -6.14
CA GLY A 607 -17.90 10.70 -4.87
C GLY A 607 -17.56 9.27 -4.45
N GLN A 608 -16.93 8.46 -5.32
CA GLN A 608 -16.62 7.07 -4.99
C GLN A 608 -15.48 6.93 -3.98
N HIS A 609 -14.47 7.81 -3.98
CA HIS A 609 -13.43 7.76 -2.94
C HIS A 609 -14.02 8.07 -1.57
N GLN A 610 -14.75 9.19 -1.47
CA GLN A 610 -15.39 9.62 -0.23
C GLN A 610 -16.35 8.56 0.32
N LEU A 611 -17.08 7.84 -0.55
CA LEU A 611 -18.04 6.82 -0.14
C LEU A 611 -17.39 5.45 0.16
N TYR A 612 -16.46 4.98 -0.68
CA TYR A 612 -15.98 3.60 -0.62
C TYR A 612 -14.69 3.41 0.16
N ILE A 613 -13.78 4.38 0.22
CA ILE A 613 -12.54 4.22 1.00
C ILE A 613 -12.83 3.84 2.46
N PRO A 614 -13.77 4.49 3.18
CA PRO A 614 -14.08 4.11 4.57
C PRO A 614 -14.62 2.68 4.72
N GLU A 615 -15.23 2.11 3.68
CA GLU A 615 -15.66 0.70 3.67
C GLU A 615 -14.46 -0.26 3.60
N TYR A 616 -13.37 0.13 2.92
CA TYR A 616 -12.18 -0.73 2.79
C TYR A 616 -11.39 -0.92 4.09
N PHE A 617 -11.64 -0.05 5.09
CA PHE A 617 -11.10 -0.16 6.46
C PHE A 617 -11.92 -1.06 7.39
N LYS A 618 -12.96 -1.71 6.87
CA LYS A 618 -13.82 -2.62 7.64
C LYS A 618 -13.53 -4.08 7.31
N THR A 619 -13.75 -4.93 8.30
CA THR A 619 -13.69 -6.39 8.15
C THR A 619 -15.12 -6.90 7.92
N TYR A 620 -15.35 -7.60 6.82
CA TYR A 620 -16.66 -8.14 6.48
C TYR A 620 -16.62 -9.66 6.50
N ASP A 621 -17.33 -10.29 7.44
CA ASP A 621 -17.38 -11.75 7.53
C ASP A 621 -15.97 -12.38 7.51
N ASN A 622 -15.06 -11.79 8.31
CA ASN A 622 -13.62 -12.09 8.38
C ASN A 622 -12.82 -11.94 7.07
N MET A 623 -13.38 -11.24 6.08
CA MET A 623 -12.70 -10.82 4.87
C MET A 623 -12.21 -9.38 4.98
N ILE A 624 -10.99 -9.14 4.48
CA ILE A 624 -10.38 -7.81 4.38
C ILE A 624 -9.97 -7.62 2.91
N PHE A 625 -10.54 -6.64 2.23
CA PHE A 625 -10.20 -6.34 0.84
C PHE A 625 -8.94 -5.48 0.79
N ILE A 626 -7.99 -5.86 -0.05
CA ILE A 626 -6.72 -5.16 -0.27
C ILE A 626 -6.38 -5.09 -1.76
N GLY A 627 -5.47 -4.21 -2.11
CA GLY A 627 -5.03 -3.96 -3.49
C GLY A 627 -5.11 -2.48 -3.83
N GLU A 628 -4.47 -2.12 -4.94
CA GLU A 628 -4.42 -0.73 -5.41
C GLU A 628 -5.82 -0.10 -5.56
N HIS A 629 -6.83 -0.89 -5.92
CA HIS A 629 -8.22 -0.43 -6.01
C HIS A 629 -8.89 -0.07 -4.67
N THR A 630 -8.23 -0.37 -3.55
CA THR A 630 -8.67 -0.02 -2.19
C THR A 630 -7.78 1.05 -1.53
N SER A 631 -6.90 1.69 -2.30
CA SER A 631 -6.00 2.75 -1.84
C SER A 631 -6.48 4.13 -2.33
N TYR A 632 -5.67 5.16 -2.08
CA TYR A 632 -5.94 6.57 -2.37
C TYR A 632 -5.44 6.99 -3.75
N THR A 633 -4.33 6.40 -4.19
CA THR A 633 -3.78 6.57 -5.54
C THR A 633 -3.94 5.26 -6.31
N HIS A 634 -3.95 5.35 -7.64
CA HIS A 634 -4.27 4.23 -8.52
C HIS A 634 -3.22 4.08 -9.61
N ALA A 635 -3.15 2.91 -10.24
CA ALA A 635 -2.12 2.55 -11.23
C ALA A 635 -0.67 2.41 -10.72
N TRP A 636 -0.38 2.62 -9.42
CA TRP A 636 0.98 2.54 -8.87
C TRP A 636 1.19 1.34 -7.92
N ILE A 637 2.43 0.81 -7.90
CA ILE A 637 2.80 -0.27 -6.97
C ILE A 637 2.76 0.22 -5.51
N SER A 638 3.12 1.48 -5.24
CA SER A 638 3.05 2.09 -3.91
C SER A 638 1.65 1.95 -3.31
N SER A 639 0.61 2.17 -4.10
CA SER A 639 -0.80 2.01 -3.70
C SER A 639 -1.16 0.57 -3.32
N ALA A 640 -0.63 -0.42 -4.07
CA ALA A 640 -0.84 -1.82 -3.74
C ALA A 640 -0.10 -2.22 -2.45
N LEU A 641 1.13 -1.75 -2.27
CA LEU A 641 1.92 -2.02 -1.07
C LEU A 641 1.29 -1.40 0.17
N GLU A 642 0.89 -0.12 0.09
CA GLU A 642 0.21 0.59 1.17
C GLU A 642 -1.05 -0.16 1.60
N SER A 643 -1.89 -0.55 0.65
CA SER A 643 -3.09 -1.30 0.96
C SER A 643 -2.79 -2.66 1.59
N GLY A 644 -1.69 -3.32 1.20
CA GLY A 644 -1.23 -4.56 1.82
C GLY A 644 -0.80 -4.36 3.27
N VAL A 645 -0.13 -3.25 3.58
CA VAL A 645 0.21 -2.84 4.96
C VAL A 645 -1.07 -2.54 5.75
N ARG A 646 -1.96 -1.70 5.20
CA ARG A 646 -3.24 -1.33 5.82
C ARG A 646 -4.06 -2.57 6.18
N GLY A 647 -4.28 -3.50 5.25
CA GLY A 647 -5.07 -4.71 5.51
C GLY A 647 -4.43 -5.65 6.53
N SER A 648 -3.10 -5.70 6.58
CA SER A 648 -2.37 -6.48 7.60
C SER A 648 -2.52 -5.84 8.97
N VAL A 649 -2.37 -4.51 9.07
CA VAL A 649 -2.60 -3.76 10.31
C VAL A 649 -4.04 -3.91 10.78
N GLN A 650 -5.01 -3.84 9.88
CA GLN A 650 -6.41 -4.11 10.18
C GLN A 650 -6.59 -5.51 10.79
N LEU A 651 -6.00 -6.55 10.19
CA LEU A 651 -6.07 -7.91 10.75
C LEU A 651 -5.41 -7.99 12.14
N LEU A 652 -4.23 -7.42 12.32
CA LEU A 652 -3.54 -7.40 13.60
C LEU A 652 -4.40 -6.73 14.68
N LEU A 653 -5.06 -5.62 14.35
CA LEU A 653 -5.99 -4.92 15.25
C LEU A 653 -7.29 -5.71 15.52
N GLU A 654 -7.79 -6.48 14.55
CA GLU A 654 -8.91 -7.43 14.75
C GLU A 654 -8.54 -8.55 15.73
N LEU A 655 -7.28 -9.01 15.67
CA LEU A 655 -6.72 -10.02 16.55
C LEU A 655 -6.28 -9.46 17.92
N GLY A 656 -6.33 -8.13 18.11
CA GLY A 656 -5.87 -7.46 19.34
C GLY A 656 -4.35 -7.32 19.46
N LEU A 657 -3.60 -7.58 18.39
CA LEU A 657 -2.14 -7.49 18.28
C LEU A 657 -1.70 -6.04 18.01
N VAL A 658 -1.94 -5.16 18.99
CA VAL A 658 -1.73 -3.71 18.86
C VAL A 658 -0.25 -3.33 18.71
N ASP A 659 0.64 -4.03 19.40
CA ASP A 659 2.08 -3.73 19.35
C ASP A 659 2.68 -4.15 18.00
N GLU A 660 2.24 -5.29 17.47
CA GLU A 660 2.57 -5.72 16.11
C GLU A 660 2.03 -4.74 15.06
N ALA A 661 0.79 -4.25 15.23
CA ALA A 661 0.22 -3.23 14.35
C ALA A 661 1.05 -1.93 14.37
N LYS A 662 1.47 -1.46 15.55
CA LYS A 662 2.38 -0.30 15.70
C LYS A 662 3.73 -0.56 15.06
N ALA A 663 4.31 -1.75 15.26
CA ALA A 663 5.58 -2.13 14.65
C ALA A 663 5.50 -2.14 13.12
N ALA A 664 4.41 -2.67 12.55
CA ALA A 664 4.16 -2.66 11.12
C ALA A 664 4.05 -1.23 10.57
N VAL A 665 3.27 -0.36 11.21
CA VAL A 665 3.16 1.07 10.83
C VAL A 665 4.49 1.80 10.94
N ASN A 666 5.21 1.61 12.04
CA ASN A 666 6.52 2.23 12.27
C ASN A 666 7.54 1.77 11.23
N LYS A 667 7.49 0.52 10.81
CA LYS A 667 8.39 0.01 9.78
C LYS A 667 7.98 0.56 8.41
N TRP A 668 6.73 0.41 8.01
CA TRP A 668 6.34 0.52 6.60
C TRP A 668 5.67 1.84 6.21
N MET A 669 5.13 2.63 7.15
CA MET A 669 4.44 3.88 6.83
C MET A 669 5.13 5.11 7.43
N ALA A 670 5.27 5.17 8.76
CA ALA A 670 5.65 6.40 9.46
C ALA A 670 7.10 6.84 9.19
N ARG A 671 8.01 5.88 8.94
CA ARG A 671 9.46 6.11 8.84
C ARG A 671 9.86 7.18 7.84
N TRP A 672 9.18 7.31 6.72
CA TRP A 672 9.56 8.22 5.63
C TRP A 672 8.59 9.40 5.47
N ILE A 673 7.42 9.35 6.12
CA ILE A 673 6.45 10.45 6.17
C ILE A 673 6.85 11.51 7.21
N ASP A 674 7.39 11.08 8.35
CA ASP A 674 7.67 11.97 9.50
C ASP A 674 9.08 12.59 9.50
N ILE A 675 9.98 12.19 8.58
CA ILE A 675 11.38 12.68 8.53
C ILE A 675 11.46 14.21 8.33
N VAL A 676 10.40 14.84 7.81
CA VAL A 676 10.36 16.30 7.61
C VAL A 676 10.02 17.08 8.90
N SER A 677 9.39 16.46 9.92
CA SER A 677 9.07 17.18 11.16
C SER A 677 10.26 17.32 12.11
N GLN A 678 11.24 16.42 12.05
CA GLN A 678 12.42 16.48 12.93
C GLN A 678 13.47 17.51 12.49
N ALA A 679 13.50 17.90 11.21
CA ALA A 679 14.41 18.93 10.71
C ALA A 679 14.02 20.35 11.17
N VAL A 680 12.77 20.57 11.61
CA VAL A 680 12.28 21.87 12.11
C VAL A 680 12.41 21.99 13.64
N LEU A 681 12.67 20.88 14.35
CA LEU A 681 12.83 20.87 15.81
C LEU A 681 14.31 20.96 16.27
N SER A 682 15.28 20.88 15.36
CA SER A 682 16.72 21.03 15.70
C SER A 682 17.20 22.49 15.81
N ASP A 683 16.41 23.48 15.40
CA ASP A 683 16.79 24.91 15.43
C ASP A 683 16.43 25.64 16.75
N HIS A 684 16.02 24.92 17.79
CA HIS A 684 15.76 25.49 19.13
C HIS A 684 16.67 24.96 20.24
N ALA A 685 17.78 24.31 19.90
CA ALA A 685 18.80 23.87 20.85
C ALA A 685 20.14 24.63 20.69
N VAL A 686 20.10 25.95 20.46
CA VAL A 686 21.27 26.83 20.61
C VAL A 686 20.83 28.11 21.31
N LEU A 687 20.71 28.06 22.64
CA LEU A 687 20.75 29.23 23.55
C LEU A 687 20.68 28.72 25.00
N CYS A 688 21.71 28.00 25.44
CA CYS A 688 22.03 27.82 26.86
C CYS A 688 23.46 27.26 26.99
N ARG A 689 24.45 28.12 26.76
CA ARG A 689 25.82 28.04 27.33
C ARG A 689 26.48 29.41 27.15
N SER A 690 27.06 29.88 28.26
CA SER A 690 27.66 31.19 28.58
C SER A 690 26.73 32.38 28.66
#